data_AF-A0A3Q4I6P5-F1
#
_entry.id   AF-A0A3Q4I6P5-F1
#
_cell.length_a   1.000
_cell.length_b   1.000
_cell.length_c   1.000
_cell.angle_alpha   90.00
_cell.angle_beta   90.00
_cell.angle_gamma   90.00
#
_symmetry.space_group_name_H-M   'P 1'
#
loop_
_entity.id
_entity.type
_entity.pdbx_description
1 polymer ?
#
loop_
_entity_poly.entity_id
_entity_poly.type
_entity_poly.pdbx_seq_one_letter_code
_entity_poly.pdbx_strand_id
1 'polypeptide(L)'
;MESLTTNTDVRLTVTRCFRTLKSSTDSSDIITALRTLHSYLDEGPDSTATSAERAEFRRAHYSSALQLLVSNIQADWLHQLTAAQRAELWDGLFLAGPPEQALLVLMDAIGELRWVVLGKFLQRGRLAELLWSYCLEAAPSDSPQLRETLLGRISALPDITANKLQLNNRALFRPQQYYPLLATEMLTALEHTCQALRAGTDCNLTFVAQTLGKVCIQGHSGLVLAVMAPRLSACTRSDMVWQRVCWKLLENVPQRWMESVLTGLVQAISGPDALGRIIGNLVLTNKKAQFVITHKLLLLQYKYETRVLRIILGYLAADRDRRPLLIQVLRSVSQAWSNSSAVKHTPLEQQLYVSKALLLSVSLYTDRLNPSLSELLQCMLGGMQTHLDSNVVRIRHMGMVIGEYLSSRMDINGTKLKFEYDQDEETRELLSVLAPGASDGPQETAETAESAQNASQTTSGAQALKTDPDSDLDSDDELTPYDMSGDQEISKASPPRYLRDCLEILISSEDPVRVELALKAAESLVRKNSFAAREISVQMSKVLLHMDDKYNINGFLYLRQATMVALTVTDCIPVAHYLTTEFYSLNYSLRQRLDILEVLALAAQELSKPVTEKKAATISSATTAESTPYPGDNPVHWQQVVEKRIQSKTKRLTKKAVQPVTKATPNRYAPNICLIHDTFLLVTTWYWMLYLFYNASVILLQIAAQMGCALLDFVWAVRYHADQYVRGVLFAVCSVFLSMPSQNLLVDIGDQLFETRSWLAAIYCRSLAVQSLVLLDKSLKKQLQDPQAPTVET
;
A
#
# COMPACT_ATOMS: atom_id res chain seq x y z
N MET A 1 53.19 17.52 -24.21
CA MET A 1 53.06 18.96 -24.57
C MET A 1 51.97 19.12 -25.62
N GLU A 2 52.00 18.32 -26.69
CA GLU A 2 51.00 18.31 -27.77
C GLU A 2 49.53 18.26 -27.28
N SER A 3 49.24 17.46 -26.25
CA SER A 3 47.91 17.37 -25.63
C SER A 3 47.40 18.64 -24.92
N LEU A 4 48.25 19.66 -24.74
CA LEU A 4 47.85 20.98 -24.24
C LEU A 4 47.63 21.97 -25.40
N THR A 5 48.34 21.81 -26.52
CA THR A 5 48.16 22.66 -27.71
C THR A 5 46.92 22.25 -28.52
N THR A 6 46.62 20.95 -28.63
CA THR A 6 45.30 20.53 -29.18
C THR A 6 44.14 21.13 -28.39
N ASN A 7 44.32 21.26 -27.07
CA ASN A 7 43.30 21.77 -26.15
C ASN A 7 43.05 23.27 -26.26
N THR A 8 44.08 24.05 -26.63
CA THR A 8 43.87 25.47 -26.97
C THR A 8 43.19 25.61 -28.33
N ASP A 9 43.54 24.78 -29.29
CA ASP A 9 43.14 24.98 -30.68
C ASP A 9 41.67 24.57 -30.94
N VAL A 10 41.24 23.41 -30.45
CA VAL A 10 39.81 22.99 -30.50
C VAL A 10 38.94 24.00 -29.73
N ARG A 11 39.39 24.44 -28.55
CA ARG A 11 38.67 25.45 -27.76
C ARG A 11 38.53 26.78 -28.51
N LEU A 12 39.57 27.21 -29.26
CA LEU A 12 39.53 28.43 -30.06
C LEU A 12 38.61 28.30 -31.29
N THR A 13 38.66 27.20 -32.03
CA THR A 13 37.79 26.98 -33.20
C THR A 13 36.32 26.88 -32.78
N VAL A 14 36.02 26.11 -31.73
CA VAL A 14 34.67 26.01 -31.16
C VAL A 14 34.17 27.36 -30.65
N THR A 15 35.00 28.12 -29.92
CA THR A 15 34.62 29.46 -29.44
C THR A 15 34.35 30.44 -30.59
N ARG A 16 35.05 30.31 -31.72
CA ARG A 16 34.75 31.07 -32.95
C ARG A 16 33.38 30.69 -33.52
N CYS A 17 33.09 29.38 -33.64
CA CYS A 17 31.80 28.89 -34.13
C CYS A 17 30.63 29.33 -33.22
N PHE A 18 30.82 29.31 -31.90
CA PHE A 18 29.81 29.77 -30.93
C PHE A 18 29.54 31.27 -31.01
N ARG A 19 30.48 32.08 -31.52
CA ARG A 19 30.26 33.50 -31.80
C ARG A 19 29.48 33.69 -33.10
N THR A 20 29.90 33.08 -34.21
CA THR A 20 29.17 33.22 -35.50
C THR A 20 27.73 32.72 -35.40
N LEU A 21 27.48 31.60 -34.72
CA LEU A 21 26.11 31.08 -34.48
C LEU A 21 25.22 31.99 -33.61
N LYS A 22 25.80 32.99 -32.92
CA LYS A 22 25.09 33.97 -32.07
C LYS A 22 25.01 35.38 -32.66
N SER A 23 25.94 35.76 -33.54
CA SER A 23 26.06 37.14 -34.02
C SER A 23 26.04 37.32 -35.54
N SER A 24 26.13 36.25 -36.34
CA SER A 24 25.98 36.36 -37.80
C SER A 24 24.52 36.24 -38.20
N THR A 25 24.14 37.00 -39.23
CA THR A 25 22.85 36.88 -39.93
C THR A 25 23.01 36.22 -41.31
N ASP A 26 24.24 35.93 -41.75
CA ASP A 26 24.48 35.26 -43.03
C ASP A 26 24.41 33.74 -42.92
N SER A 27 23.64 33.14 -43.83
CA SER A 27 23.48 31.70 -43.97
C SER A 27 24.79 30.97 -44.31
N SER A 28 25.73 31.59 -45.03
CA SER A 28 27.00 30.96 -45.45
C SER A 28 27.94 30.74 -44.27
N ASP A 29 28.15 31.78 -43.45
CA ASP A 29 28.91 31.72 -42.20
C ASP A 29 28.32 30.71 -41.20
N ILE A 30 27.00 30.58 -41.18
CA ILE A 30 26.30 29.67 -40.27
C ILE A 30 26.39 28.22 -40.76
N ILE A 31 26.21 27.96 -42.07
CA ILE A 31 26.40 26.65 -42.68
C ILE A 31 27.85 26.17 -42.51
N THR A 32 28.85 27.05 -42.68
CA THR A 32 30.25 26.70 -42.46
C THR A 32 30.55 26.42 -40.98
N ALA A 33 30.05 27.24 -40.05
CA ALA A 33 30.19 27.00 -38.61
C ALA A 33 29.56 25.65 -38.17
N LEU A 34 28.38 25.30 -38.68
CA LEU A 34 27.74 24.00 -38.40
C LEU A 34 28.55 22.84 -38.98
N ARG A 35 29.07 22.95 -40.21
CA ARG A 35 29.95 21.94 -40.82
C ARG A 35 31.23 21.73 -39.99
N THR A 36 31.87 22.79 -39.51
CA THR A 36 33.06 22.66 -38.65
C THR A 36 32.78 22.06 -37.27
N LEU A 37 31.53 22.12 -36.78
CA LEU A 37 31.12 21.36 -35.58
C LEU A 37 30.82 19.88 -35.93
N HIS A 38 30.28 19.60 -37.11
CA HIS A 38 29.99 18.24 -37.56
C HIS A 38 31.26 17.42 -37.84
N SER A 39 32.32 18.04 -38.39
CA SER A 39 33.60 17.38 -38.65
C SER A 39 34.34 16.89 -37.39
N TYR A 40 33.98 17.38 -36.20
CA TYR A 40 34.46 16.83 -34.92
C TYR A 40 33.62 15.63 -34.40
N LEU A 41 32.52 15.29 -35.08
CA LEU A 41 31.68 14.13 -34.78
C LEU A 41 31.90 12.98 -35.77
N ASP A 42 32.14 13.27 -37.05
CA ASP A 42 32.30 12.25 -38.09
C ASP A 42 33.46 11.27 -37.83
N GLU A 43 33.19 9.97 -38.04
CA GLU A 43 34.18 8.88 -37.95
C GLU A 43 34.54 8.28 -39.32
N GLY A 44 34.00 8.84 -40.42
CA GLY A 44 34.28 8.38 -41.78
C GLY A 44 35.74 8.62 -42.23
N PRO A 45 36.19 7.96 -43.32
CA PRO A 45 37.57 8.06 -43.81
C PRO A 45 37.98 9.47 -44.23
N ASP A 46 37.03 10.30 -44.67
CA ASP A 46 37.25 11.68 -45.13
C ASP A 46 37.28 12.72 -43.99
N SER A 47 37.43 12.28 -42.73
CA SER A 47 37.32 13.13 -41.55
C SER A 47 38.57 13.96 -41.27
N THR A 48 38.43 15.29 -41.30
CA THR A 48 39.54 16.27 -41.27
C THR A 48 40.16 16.55 -39.90
N ALA A 49 39.45 16.26 -38.80
CA ALA A 49 39.92 16.49 -37.43
C ALA A 49 40.67 15.27 -36.87
N THR A 50 41.69 15.44 -36.02
CA THR A 50 42.38 14.27 -35.44
C THR A 50 41.53 13.54 -34.38
N SER A 51 41.86 12.29 -34.08
CA SER A 51 41.17 11.49 -33.05
C SER A 51 41.22 12.15 -31.66
N ALA A 52 42.33 12.83 -31.34
CA ALA A 52 42.48 13.59 -30.10
C ALA A 52 41.50 14.79 -30.03
N GLU A 53 41.40 15.57 -31.10
CA GLU A 53 40.47 16.71 -31.19
C GLU A 53 39.01 16.26 -31.08
N ARG A 54 38.64 15.15 -31.73
CA ARG A 54 37.29 14.57 -31.67
C ARG A 54 36.96 14.10 -30.25
N ALA A 55 37.87 13.35 -29.60
CA ALA A 55 37.70 12.91 -28.22
C ALA A 55 37.55 14.09 -27.24
N GLU A 56 38.30 15.18 -27.47
CA GLU A 56 38.22 16.38 -26.66
C GLU A 56 36.91 17.15 -26.87
N PHE A 57 36.52 17.41 -28.13
CA PHE A 57 35.26 18.08 -28.45
C PHE A 57 34.07 17.36 -27.80
N ARG A 58 34.02 16.02 -27.96
CA ARG A 58 33.02 15.14 -27.36
C ARG A 58 33.01 15.18 -25.83
N ARG A 59 34.16 15.42 -25.17
CA ARG A 59 34.29 15.48 -23.70
C ARG A 59 33.96 16.86 -23.11
N ALA A 60 34.40 17.94 -23.76
CA ALA A 60 34.49 19.27 -23.14
C ALA A 60 33.55 20.32 -23.76
N HIS A 61 33.06 20.10 -24.97
CA HIS A 61 32.43 21.17 -25.77
C HIS A 61 31.09 20.78 -26.43
N TYR A 62 30.86 19.49 -26.69
CA TYR A 62 29.66 19.00 -27.35
C TYR A 62 28.35 19.36 -26.63
N SER A 63 28.27 19.15 -25.32
CA SER A 63 27.10 19.54 -24.51
C SER A 63 26.78 21.03 -24.61
N SER A 64 27.80 21.90 -24.52
CA SER A 64 27.64 23.35 -24.71
C SER A 64 27.25 23.74 -26.15
N ALA A 65 27.73 23.00 -27.15
CA ALA A 65 27.33 23.20 -28.54
C ALA A 65 25.83 22.90 -28.73
N LEU A 66 25.34 21.77 -28.23
CA LEU A 66 23.92 21.42 -28.30
C LEU A 66 23.05 22.43 -27.51
N GLN A 67 23.50 22.87 -26.33
CA GLN A 67 22.79 23.90 -25.55
C GLN A 67 22.68 25.24 -26.28
N LEU A 68 23.71 25.64 -27.04
CA LEU A 68 23.68 26.83 -27.89
C LEU A 68 22.73 26.68 -29.09
N LEU A 69 22.68 25.48 -29.70
CA LEU A 69 21.73 25.18 -30.77
C LEU A 69 20.28 25.13 -30.26
N VAL A 70 20.07 24.76 -28.99
CA VAL A 70 18.78 24.86 -28.30
C VAL A 70 18.40 26.33 -28.04
N SER A 71 19.28 27.13 -27.43
CA SER A 71 18.97 28.54 -27.15
C SER A 71 18.65 29.36 -28.40
N ASN A 72 19.11 28.88 -29.57
CA ASN A 72 18.97 29.56 -30.86
C ASN A 72 17.88 28.92 -31.76
N ILE A 73 16.99 28.06 -31.23
CA ILE A 73 15.88 27.41 -32.00
C ILE A 73 14.99 28.44 -32.73
N GLN A 74 14.78 29.62 -32.15
CA GLN A 74 13.95 30.68 -32.71
C GLN A 74 14.68 31.60 -33.71
N ALA A 75 15.98 31.39 -33.98
CA ALA A 75 16.75 32.29 -34.82
C ALA A 75 16.40 32.16 -36.31
N ASP A 76 16.30 33.30 -37.01
CA ASP A 76 15.82 33.37 -38.41
C ASP A 76 16.62 32.50 -39.39
N TRP A 77 17.94 32.35 -39.17
CA TRP A 77 18.79 31.49 -39.99
C TRP A 77 18.32 30.02 -40.00
N LEU A 78 17.73 29.53 -38.91
CA LEU A 78 17.24 28.16 -38.82
C LEU A 78 16.06 27.94 -39.75
N HIS A 79 15.30 28.99 -40.07
CA HIS A 79 14.23 28.98 -41.08
C HIS A 79 14.75 29.11 -42.51
N GLN A 80 15.87 29.81 -42.73
CA GLN A 80 16.51 29.95 -44.05
C GLN A 80 17.18 28.66 -44.56
N LEU A 81 17.62 27.76 -43.66
CA LEU A 81 18.16 26.46 -44.02
C LEU A 81 17.14 25.58 -44.76
N THR A 82 17.56 24.97 -45.88
CA THR A 82 16.75 23.98 -46.60
C THR A 82 16.47 22.75 -45.74
N ALA A 83 15.40 22.00 -46.07
CA ALA A 83 15.01 20.81 -45.32
C ALA A 83 16.12 19.74 -45.27
N ALA A 84 16.90 19.60 -46.34
CA ALA A 84 18.07 18.71 -46.40
C ALA A 84 19.19 19.20 -45.47
N GLN A 85 19.62 20.46 -45.61
CA GLN A 85 20.68 21.04 -44.77
C GLN A 85 20.32 21.03 -43.28
N ARG A 86 19.04 21.22 -42.92
CA ARG A 86 18.59 21.12 -41.51
C ARG A 86 18.65 19.67 -41.00
N ALA A 87 18.31 18.69 -41.84
CA ALA A 87 18.37 17.27 -41.48
C ALA A 87 19.80 16.70 -41.43
N GLU A 88 20.72 17.31 -42.19
CA GLU A 88 22.15 16.99 -42.23
C GLU A 88 22.91 17.72 -41.11
N LEU A 89 22.92 19.06 -41.12
CA LEU A 89 23.81 19.88 -40.30
C LEU A 89 23.27 20.23 -38.91
N TRP A 90 21.96 20.16 -38.68
CA TRP A 90 21.36 20.49 -37.38
C TRP A 90 20.84 19.24 -36.66
N ASP A 91 19.97 18.44 -37.29
CA ASP A 91 19.57 17.13 -36.74
C ASP A 91 20.80 16.21 -36.58
N GLY A 92 21.75 16.23 -37.53
CA GLY A 92 22.96 15.39 -37.48
C GLY A 92 23.81 15.62 -36.23
N LEU A 93 23.93 16.85 -35.74
CA LEU A 93 24.69 17.14 -34.52
C LEU A 93 24.11 16.44 -33.28
N PHE A 94 22.79 16.28 -33.18
CA PHE A 94 22.16 15.46 -32.12
C PHE A 94 22.20 13.95 -32.42
N LEU A 95 22.22 13.57 -33.70
CA LEU A 95 22.07 12.19 -34.18
C LEU A 95 23.38 11.47 -34.55
N ALA A 96 24.53 12.12 -34.41
CA ALA A 96 25.86 11.55 -34.64
C ALA A 96 26.76 11.55 -33.39
N GLY A 97 26.73 12.59 -32.56
CA GLY A 97 27.64 12.72 -31.40
C GLY A 97 27.32 11.83 -30.20
N PRO A 98 28.00 11.99 -29.05
CA PRO A 98 27.80 11.18 -27.85
C PRO A 98 26.32 11.10 -27.41
N PRO A 99 25.71 9.91 -27.38
CA PRO A 99 24.26 9.76 -27.24
C PRO A 99 23.77 10.10 -25.83
N GLU A 100 24.57 9.91 -24.79
CA GLU A 100 24.22 10.24 -23.40
C GLU A 100 24.12 11.76 -23.17
N GLN A 101 25.06 12.55 -23.71
CA GLN A 101 24.98 14.00 -23.69
C GLN A 101 23.86 14.53 -24.59
N ALA A 102 23.66 13.94 -25.77
CA ALA A 102 22.58 14.29 -26.67
C ALA A 102 21.21 14.09 -26.00
N LEU A 103 20.99 12.93 -25.39
CA LEU A 103 19.73 12.61 -24.71
C LEU A 103 19.42 13.61 -23.59
N LEU A 104 20.41 13.97 -22.76
CA LEU A 104 20.19 14.93 -21.67
C LEU A 104 19.76 16.31 -22.18
N VAL A 105 20.48 16.87 -23.15
CA VAL A 105 20.13 18.18 -23.73
C VAL A 105 18.78 18.14 -24.46
N LEU A 106 18.50 17.07 -25.22
CA LEU A 106 17.20 16.86 -25.85
C LEU A 106 16.06 16.79 -24.81
N MET A 107 16.27 16.12 -23.68
CA MET A 107 15.23 15.91 -22.65
C MET A 107 14.95 17.14 -21.78
N ASP A 108 15.97 17.94 -21.48
CA ASP A 108 15.78 19.22 -20.80
C ASP A 108 14.99 20.18 -21.70
N ALA A 109 15.32 20.23 -22.99
CA ALA A 109 14.73 21.14 -23.97
C ALA A 109 13.44 20.65 -24.66
N ILE A 110 12.77 19.56 -24.22
CA ILE A 110 11.53 19.00 -24.83
C ILE A 110 10.42 20.05 -25.09
N GLY A 111 10.36 21.14 -24.33
CA GLY A 111 9.34 22.20 -24.51
C GLY A 111 9.69 23.25 -25.58
N GLU A 112 10.98 23.41 -25.91
CA GLU A 112 11.48 24.38 -26.89
C GLU A 112 11.84 23.70 -28.21
N LEU A 113 12.46 22.52 -28.12
CA LEU A 113 12.76 21.67 -29.26
C LEU A 113 11.49 21.14 -29.90
N ARG A 114 11.51 21.09 -31.23
CA ARG A 114 10.61 20.23 -31.99
C ARG A 114 10.91 18.78 -31.60
N TRP A 115 10.00 18.16 -30.83
CA TRP A 115 10.03 16.75 -30.40
C TRP A 115 10.30 15.73 -31.54
N VAL A 116 10.20 16.18 -32.80
CA VAL A 116 10.68 15.51 -34.02
C VAL A 116 12.10 14.99 -33.85
N VAL A 117 13.04 15.76 -33.27
CA VAL A 117 14.46 15.36 -33.13
C VAL A 117 14.59 14.18 -32.17
N LEU A 118 13.93 14.25 -31.01
CA LEU A 118 13.90 13.15 -30.04
C LEU A 118 13.21 11.90 -30.64
N GLY A 119 12.19 12.09 -31.48
CA GLY A 119 11.58 11.01 -32.26
C GLY A 119 12.57 10.35 -33.23
N LYS A 120 13.32 11.15 -33.99
CA LYS A 120 14.40 10.66 -34.89
C LYS A 120 15.52 9.96 -34.11
N PHE A 121 15.86 10.44 -32.92
CA PHE A 121 16.87 9.84 -32.04
C PHE A 121 16.45 8.42 -31.62
N LEU A 122 15.22 8.25 -31.13
CA LEU A 122 14.68 6.92 -30.82
C LEU A 122 14.58 6.02 -32.07
N GLN A 123 14.21 6.57 -33.23
CA GLN A 123 14.10 5.81 -34.47
C GLN A 123 15.44 5.40 -35.10
N ARG A 124 16.57 6.00 -34.69
CA ARG A 124 17.92 5.68 -35.20
C ARG A 124 18.67 4.62 -34.38
N GLY A 125 18.07 4.01 -33.37
CA GLY A 125 18.76 3.02 -32.51
C GLY A 125 19.72 3.65 -31.49
N ARG A 126 19.56 4.94 -31.18
CA ARG A 126 20.52 5.72 -30.39
C ARG A 126 20.47 5.42 -28.89
N LEU A 127 19.45 4.70 -28.42
CA LEU A 127 19.45 4.16 -27.06
C LEU A 127 20.24 2.85 -26.99
N ALA A 128 20.26 2.04 -28.06
CA ALA A 128 21.13 0.88 -28.15
C ALA A 128 22.61 1.29 -28.12
N GLU A 129 23.00 2.32 -28.89
CA GLU A 129 24.37 2.88 -28.84
C GLU A 129 24.75 3.35 -27.43
N LEU A 130 23.84 4.02 -26.72
CA LEU A 130 24.02 4.49 -25.34
C LEU A 130 24.17 3.30 -24.36
N LEU A 131 23.27 2.31 -24.44
CA LEU A 131 23.32 1.12 -23.60
C LEU A 131 24.59 0.30 -23.87
N TRP A 132 25.07 0.28 -25.11
CA TRP A 132 26.27 -0.41 -25.54
C TRP A 132 27.56 0.30 -25.11
N SER A 133 27.63 1.64 -25.16
CA SER A 133 28.83 2.38 -24.72
C SER A 133 29.14 2.18 -23.23
N TYR A 134 28.11 2.02 -22.39
CA TYR A 134 28.26 1.64 -20.97
C TYR A 134 28.61 0.16 -20.74
N CYS A 135 28.54 -0.69 -21.76
CA CYS A 135 28.95 -2.09 -21.65
C CYS A 135 30.44 -2.32 -21.90
N LEU A 136 31.13 -1.43 -22.61
CA LEU A 136 32.57 -1.53 -22.82
C LEU A 136 33.33 -1.05 -21.57
N GLU A 137 34.48 -1.67 -21.26
CA GLU A 137 35.30 -1.24 -20.10
C GLU A 137 35.88 0.18 -20.27
N ALA A 138 36.03 0.62 -21.52
CA ALA A 138 36.36 2.01 -21.89
C ALA A 138 35.17 2.99 -21.77
N ALA A 139 34.17 2.68 -20.92
CA ALA A 139 33.06 3.58 -20.61
C ALA A 139 33.57 4.97 -20.17
N PRO A 140 32.84 6.06 -20.49
CA PRO A 140 33.28 7.42 -20.17
C PRO A 140 33.48 7.64 -18.67
N SER A 141 34.31 8.64 -18.33
CA SER A 141 34.83 8.93 -16.98
C SER A 141 33.77 9.57 -16.06
N ASP A 142 32.63 8.88 -15.95
CA ASP A 142 31.38 9.41 -15.43
C ASP A 142 31.28 9.37 -13.91
N SER A 143 30.64 10.40 -13.36
CA SER A 143 30.18 10.36 -11.97
C SER A 143 29.03 9.34 -11.82
N PRO A 144 28.88 8.71 -10.65
CA PRO A 144 27.71 7.85 -10.38
C PRO A 144 26.40 8.64 -10.47
N GLN A 145 26.43 9.95 -10.17
CA GLN A 145 25.31 10.86 -10.31
C GLN A 145 24.82 10.96 -11.77
N LEU A 146 25.73 11.04 -12.74
CA LEU A 146 25.38 11.08 -14.17
C LEU A 146 24.70 9.78 -14.62
N ARG A 147 25.15 8.63 -14.11
CA ARG A 147 24.53 7.33 -14.39
C ARG A 147 23.13 7.23 -13.76
N GLU A 148 22.92 7.76 -12.56
CA GLU A 148 21.58 7.81 -11.93
C GLU A 148 20.62 8.79 -12.64
N THR A 149 21.10 9.95 -13.11
CA THR A 149 20.25 10.88 -13.88
C THR A 149 19.89 10.31 -15.24
N LEU A 150 20.84 9.71 -15.97
CA LEU A 150 20.58 9.02 -17.25
C LEU A 150 19.60 7.85 -17.06
N LEU A 151 19.81 7.01 -16.04
CA LEU A 151 18.91 5.91 -15.68
C LEU A 151 17.47 6.41 -15.42
N GLY A 152 17.32 7.47 -14.63
CA GLY A 152 16.03 8.07 -14.34
C GLY A 152 15.39 8.79 -15.54
N ARG A 153 16.20 9.40 -16.42
CA ARG A 153 15.75 10.07 -17.65
C ARG A 153 15.25 9.05 -18.68
N ILE A 154 16.01 7.98 -18.95
CA ILE A 154 15.60 6.88 -19.84
C ILE A 154 14.33 6.21 -19.30
N SER A 155 14.31 5.87 -18.00
CA SER A 155 13.20 5.09 -17.44
C SER A 155 11.91 5.89 -17.20
N ALA A 156 11.94 7.23 -17.25
CA ALA A 156 10.77 8.10 -17.10
C ALA A 156 10.52 8.98 -18.34
N LEU A 157 11.10 8.63 -19.51
CA LEU A 157 10.93 9.41 -20.75
C LEU A 157 9.44 9.56 -21.16
N PRO A 158 8.58 8.53 -21.07
CA PRO A 158 7.14 8.68 -21.34
C PRO A 158 6.46 9.69 -20.41
N ASP A 159 6.80 9.69 -19.13
CA ASP A 159 6.19 10.57 -18.13
C ASP A 159 6.65 12.02 -18.34
N ILE A 160 7.94 12.23 -18.60
CA ILE A 160 8.52 13.55 -18.86
C ILE A 160 7.97 14.14 -20.17
N THR A 161 7.82 13.33 -21.23
CA THR A 161 7.22 13.78 -22.50
C THR A 161 5.72 14.02 -22.37
N ALA A 162 4.97 13.17 -21.66
CA ALA A 162 3.55 13.40 -21.40
C ALA A 162 3.31 14.70 -20.61
N ASN A 163 4.09 14.94 -19.55
CA ASN A 163 3.96 16.14 -18.73
C ASN A 163 4.32 17.43 -19.48
N LYS A 164 5.32 17.41 -20.37
CA LYS A 164 5.74 18.57 -21.16
C LYS A 164 4.93 18.80 -22.44
N LEU A 165 4.46 17.74 -23.12
CA LEU A 165 3.80 17.83 -24.43
C LEU A 165 2.26 17.70 -24.35
N GLN A 166 1.73 17.12 -23.28
CA GLN A 166 0.30 16.92 -23.03
C GLN A 166 -0.43 16.33 -24.26
N LEU A 167 -1.39 17.06 -24.84
CA LEU A 167 -2.19 16.63 -26.00
C LEU A 167 -1.35 16.47 -27.29
N ASN A 168 -0.21 17.15 -27.41
CA ASN A 168 0.67 17.05 -28.57
C ASN A 168 1.58 15.80 -28.56
N ASN A 169 1.43 14.91 -27.58
CA ASN A 169 2.35 13.78 -27.40
C ASN A 169 2.14 12.66 -28.45
N ARG A 170 3.18 12.40 -29.25
CA ARG A 170 3.18 11.36 -30.29
C ARG A 170 3.13 9.95 -29.71
N ALA A 171 2.56 9.02 -30.49
CA ALA A 171 2.41 7.61 -30.10
C ALA A 171 3.74 6.96 -29.64
N LEU A 172 4.86 7.26 -30.31
CA LEU A 172 6.20 6.73 -30.01
C LEU A 172 6.66 6.94 -28.55
N PHE A 173 6.19 8.02 -27.91
CA PHE A 173 6.55 8.35 -26.53
C PHE A 173 5.56 7.81 -25.50
N ARG A 174 4.43 7.21 -25.92
CA ARG A 174 3.48 6.57 -25.00
C ARG A 174 4.09 5.28 -24.45
N PRO A 175 3.83 4.91 -23.19
CA PRO A 175 4.35 3.67 -22.58
C PRO A 175 4.20 2.42 -23.47
N GLN A 176 3.06 2.29 -24.14
CA GLN A 176 2.71 1.18 -25.04
C GLN A 176 3.64 1.02 -26.26
N GLN A 177 4.35 2.06 -26.69
CA GLN A 177 5.32 1.99 -27.80
C GLN A 177 6.76 2.20 -27.31
N TYR A 178 6.97 3.10 -26.35
CA TYR A 178 8.30 3.39 -25.84
C TYR A 178 8.96 2.20 -25.13
N TYR A 179 8.23 1.48 -24.27
CA TYR A 179 8.84 0.37 -23.52
C TYR A 179 9.12 -0.88 -24.39
N PRO A 180 8.28 -1.25 -25.37
CA PRO A 180 8.66 -2.21 -26.41
C PRO A 180 9.86 -1.78 -27.27
N LEU A 181 9.97 -0.49 -27.61
CA LEU A 181 11.14 0.04 -28.33
C LEU A 181 12.41 -0.05 -27.45
N LEU A 182 12.34 0.40 -26.20
CA LEU A 182 13.45 0.30 -25.25
C LEU A 182 13.88 -1.16 -25.01
N ALA A 183 12.92 -2.10 -25.04
CA ALA A 183 13.22 -3.53 -24.98
C ALA A 183 13.97 -4.03 -26.22
N THR A 184 13.66 -3.55 -27.44
CA THR A 184 14.48 -3.85 -28.63
C THR A 184 15.87 -3.20 -28.57
N GLU A 185 15.99 -1.98 -28.04
CA GLU A 185 17.28 -1.30 -27.86
C GLU A 185 18.18 -1.99 -26.81
N MET A 186 17.58 -2.56 -25.76
CA MET A 186 18.29 -3.44 -24.82
C MET A 186 18.76 -4.74 -25.49
N LEU A 187 17.94 -5.33 -26.36
CA LEU A 187 18.30 -6.57 -27.06
C LEU A 187 19.45 -6.38 -28.06
N THR A 188 19.48 -5.27 -28.81
CA THR A 188 20.59 -4.97 -29.75
C THR A 188 21.88 -4.64 -28.99
N ALA A 189 21.81 -3.90 -27.89
CA ALA A 189 22.96 -3.71 -27.00
C ALA A 189 23.50 -5.05 -26.45
N LEU A 190 22.60 -5.97 -26.03
CA LEU A 190 22.99 -7.33 -25.61
C LEU A 190 23.58 -8.16 -26.77
N GLU A 191 23.09 -8.00 -28.00
CA GLU A 191 23.65 -8.67 -29.17
C GLU A 191 25.09 -8.19 -29.46
N HIS A 192 25.35 -6.88 -29.37
CA HIS A 192 26.69 -6.33 -29.44
C HIS A 192 27.59 -6.83 -28.30
N THR A 193 27.09 -6.96 -27.06
CA THR A 193 27.88 -7.59 -25.97
C THR A 193 28.24 -9.04 -26.31
N CYS A 194 27.35 -9.80 -26.95
CA CYS A 194 27.65 -11.15 -27.40
C CYS A 194 28.69 -11.17 -28.53
N GLN A 195 28.64 -10.22 -29.46
CA GLN A 195 29.63 -10.08 -30.54
C GLN A 195 31.01 -9.75 -29.97
N ALA A 196 31.09 -8.77 -29.06
CA ALA A 196 32.30 -8.32 -28.40
C ALA A 196 32.94 -9.40 -27.49
N LEU A 197 32.13 -10.11 -26.70
CA LEU A 197 32.60 -11.25 -25.90
C LEU A 197 33.13 -12.42 -26.77
N ARG A 198 32.60 -12.61 -27.99
CA ARG A 198 33.17 -13.57 -28.96
C ARG A 198 34.47 -13.06 -29.60
N ALA A 199 34.68 -11.74 -29.67
CA ALA A 199 35.93 -11.11 -30.09
C ALA A 199 36.99 -11.01 -28.97
N GLY A 200 36.65 -11.44 -27.73
CA GLY A 200 37.59 -11.48 -26.61
C GLY A 200 37.72 -10.19 -25.80
N THR A 201 36.83 -9.22 -25.98
CA THR A 201 36.79 -8.00 -25.14
C THR A 201 35.85 -8.21 -23.95
N ASP A 202 36.31 -7.92 -22.73
CA ASP A 202 35.46 -7.96 -21.53
C ASP A 202 34.38 -6.86 -21.57
N CYS A 203 33.24 -7.13 -20.92
CA CYS A 203 32.03 -6.32 -20.99
C CYS A 203 31.24 -6.28 -19.66
N ASN A 204 30.68 -5.12 -19.33
CA ASN A 204 29.99 -4.85 -18.07
C ASN A 204 28.49 -4.60 -18.27
N LEU A 205 27.65 -5.58 -17.95
CA LEU A 205 26.19 -5.50 -18.14
C LEU A 205 25.44 -4.70 -17.06
N THR A 206 26.13 -4.04 -16.11
CA THR A 206 25.46 -3.39 -14.96
C THR A 206 24.48 -2.28 -15.33
N PHE A 207 24.79 -1.43 -16.32
CA PHE A 207 23.87 -0.36 -16.71
C PHE A 207 22.60 -0.90 -17.38
N VAL A 208 22.72 -1.91 -18.25
CA VAL A 208 21.58 -2.59 -18.90
C VAL A 208 20.72 -3.34 -17.86
N ALA A 209 21.35 -3.98 -16.87
CA ALA A 209 20.64 -4.63 -15.76
C ALA A 209 19.87 -3.61 -14.90
N GLN A 210 20.46 -2.42 -14.69
CA GLN A 210 19.83 -1.34 -13.94
C GLN A 210 18.66 -0.72 -14.70
N THR A 211 18.78 -0.44 -16.01
CA THR A 211 17.67 0.09 -16.82
C THR A 211 16.51 -0.89 -16.89
N LEU A 212 16.78 -2.18 -17.12
CA LEU A 212 15.77 -3.24 -17.07
C LEU A 212 15.05 -3.29 -15.70
N GLY A 213 15.81 -3.38 -14.61
CA GLY A 213 15.24 -3.46 -13.26
C GLY A 213 14.44 -2.21 -12.86
N LYS A 214 14.92 -1.02 -13.26
CA LYS A 214 14.27 0.26 -12.98
C LYS A 214 12.92 0.39 -13.70
N VAL A 215 12.85 0.06 -14.99
CA VAL A 215 11.60 0.07 -15.75
C VAL A 215 10.62 -0.99 -15.24
N CYS A 216 11.12 -2.16 -14.81
CA CYS A 216 10.28 -3.20 -14.21
C CYS A 216 9.64 -2.75 -12.88
N ILE A 217 10.37 -2.07 -11.97
CA ILE A 217 9.77 -1.57 -10.71
C ILE A 217 8.81 -0.39 -10.91
N GLN A 218 8.91 0.35 -12.03
CA GLN A 218 7.90 1.36 -12.40
C GLN A 218 6.57 0.76 -12.88
N GLY A 219 6.44 -0.58 -12.94
CA GLY A 219 5.22 -1.28 -13.32
C GLY A 219 5.15 -1.69 -14.79
N HIS A 220 6.17 -1.35 -15.60
CA HIS A 220 6.18 -1.63 -17.04
C HIS A 220 6.85 -2.97 -17.40
N SER A 221 7.04 -3.86 -16.43
CA SER A 221 7.70 -5.16 -16.62
C SER A 221 7.03 -6.01 -17.71
N GLY A 222 5.70 -6.02 -17.79
CA GLY A 222 4.95 -6.74 -18.83
C GLY A 222 5.28 -6.24 -20.25
N LEU A 223 5.31 -4.93 -20.47
CA LEU A 223 5.58 -4.33 -21.79
C LEU A 223 7.01 -4.61 -22.28
N VAL A 224 7.99 -4.53 -21.38
CA VAL A 224 9.40 -4.82 -21.70
C VAL A 224 9.60 -6.32 -21.94
N LEU A 225 9.13 -7.16 -21.01
CA LEU A 225 9.45 -8.58 -21.01
C LEU A 225 8.63 -9.38 -22.03
N ALA A 226 7.47 -8.89 -22.47
CA ALA A 226 6.77 -9.44 -23.64
C ALA A 226 7.62 -9.38 -24.93
N VAL A 227 8.53 -8.41 -25.05
CA VAL A 227 9.48 -8.31 -26.18
C VAL A 227 10.78 -9.06 -25.89
N MET A 228 11.36 -8.86 -24.69
CA MET A 228 12.65 -9.48 -24.35
C MET A 228 12.56 -10.99 -24.18
N ALA A 229 11.56 -11.50 -23.45
CA ALA A 229 11.54 -12.91 -23.07
C ALA A 229 11.43 -13.88 -24.25
N PRO A 230 10.59 -13.66 -25.30
CA PRO A 230 10.57 -14.53 -26.48
C PRO A 230 11.89 -14.50 -27.26
N ARG A 231 12.51 -13.32 -27.38
CA ARG A 231 13.80 -13.13 -28.09
C ARG A 231 14.95 -13.83 -27.36
N LEU A 232 15.10 -13.59 -26.04
CA LEU A 232 16.09 -14.31 -25.22
C LEU A 232 15.82 -15.83 -25.22
N SER A 233 14.54 -16.25 -25.20
CA SER A 233 14.12 -17.66 -25.28
C SER A 233 14.40 -18.31 -26.64
N ALA A 234 14.71 -17.53 -27.68
CA ALA A 234 15.20 -18.01 -28.97
C ALA A 234 16.74 -18.06 -28.99
N CYS A 235 17.41 -16.93 -28.74
CA CYS A 235 18.86 -16.80 -28.83
C CYS A 235 19.61 -17.77 -27.90
N THR A 236 19.10 -18.01 -26.69
CA THR A 236 19.72 -18.92 -25.72
C THR A 236 19.65 -20.40 -26.09
N ARG A 237 18.84 -20.82 -27.08
CA ARG A 237 18.67 -22.25 -27.41
C ARG A 237 19.92 -22.87 -28.01
N SER A 238 20.63 -22.13 -28.85
CA SER A 238 21.80 -22.59 -29.61
C SER A 238 23.12 -21.98 -29.14
N ASP A 239 23.09 -20.87 -28.38
CA ASP A 239 24.27 -20.10 -28.04
C ASP A 239 24.49 -19.96 -26.52
N MET A 240 25.63 -20.49 -26.06
CA MET A 240 26.07 -20.45 -24.66
C MET A 240 26.58 -19.06 -24.23
N VAL A 241 27.03 -18.22 -25.17
CA VAL A 241 27.39 -16.81 -24.90
C VAL A 241 26.13 -16.04 -24.52
N TRP A 242 25.04 -16.22 -25.27
CA TRP A 242 23.73 -15.64 -24.93
C TRP A 242 23.23 -16.10 -23.57
N GLN A 243 23.42 -17.37 -23.18
CA GLN A 243 23.09 -17.86 -21.83
C GLN A 243 23.94 -17.15 -20.76
N ARG A 244 25.27 -17.11 -20.91
CA ARG A 244 26.19 -16.43 -19.98
C ARG A 244 25.85 -14.93 -19.84
N VAL A 245 25.49 -14.27 -20.94
CA VAL A 245 25.04 -12.87 -20.96
C VAL A 245 23.71 -12.70 -20.22
N CYS A 246 22.72 -13.59 -20.41
CA CYS A 246 21.46 -13.56 -19.66
C CYS A 246 21.68 -13.74 -18.15
N TRP A 247 22.54 -14.68 -17.74
CA TRP A 247 22.86 -14.91 -16.34
C TRP A 247 23.53 -13.68 -15.71
N LYS A 248 24.53 -13.10 -16.39
CA LYS A 248 25.23 -11.89 -15.90
C LYS A 248 24.36 -10.63 -15.93
N LEU A 249 23.44 -10.50 -16.88
CA LEU A 249 22.43 -9.45 -16.89
C LEU A 249 21.56 -9.53 -15.63
N LEU A 250 21.05 -10.72 -15.29
CA LEU A 250 20.17 -10.88 -14.13
C LEU A 250 20.91 -10.86 -12.79
N GLU A 251 22.12 -11.40 -12.69
CA GLU A 251 22.96 -11.26 -11.48
C GLU A 251 23.24 -9.79 -11.14
N ASN A 252 23.39 -8.94 -12.16
CA ASN A 252 23.62 -7.50 -11.99
C ASN A 252 22.35 -6.69 -11.66
N VAL A 253 21.14 -7.29 -11.65
CA VAL A 253 19.91 -6.59 -11.27
C VAL A 253 19.90 -6.34 -9.74
N PRO A 254 19.82 -5.08 -9.27
CA PRO A 254 19.76 -4.78 -7.85
C PRO A 254 18.64 -5.54 -7.12
N GLN A 255 18.93 -6.09 -5.94
CA GLN A 255 17.98 -6.94 -5.19
C GLN A 255 16.61 -6.28 -4.95
N ARG A 256 16.56 -4.94 -4.83
CA ARG A 256 15.31 -4.15 -4.73
C ARG A 256 14.41 -4.23 -5.97
N TRP A 257 14.95 -4.58 -7.14
CA TRP A 257 14.24 -4.67 -8.43
C TRP A 257 14.10 -6.11 -8.95
N MET A 258 14.86 -7.06 -8.38
CA MET A 258 14.82 -8.48 -8.72
C MET A 258 13.39 -9.06 -8.78
N GLU A 259 12.50 -8.65 -7.88
CA GLU A 259 11.13 -9.16 -7.84
C GLU A 259 10.26 -8.73 -9.04
N SER A 260 10.34 -7.47 -9.47
CA SER A 260 9.55 -6.98 -10.60
C SER A 260 10.07 -7.49 -11.94
N VAL A 261 11.37 -7.79 -12.05
CA VAL A 261 11.96 -8.48 -13.20
C VAL A 261 11.49 -9.94 -13.23
N LEU A 262 11.68 -10.70 -12.15
CA LEU A 262 11.32 -12.12 -12.11
C LEU A 262 9.82 -12.37 -12.31
N THR A 263 8.96 -11.60 -11.65
CA THR A 263 7.49 -11.73 -11.81
C THR A 263 7.06 -11.52 -13.26
N GLY A 264 7.56 -10.48 -13.95
CA GLY A 264 7.26 -10.26 -15.37
C GLY A 264 7.89 -11.30 -16.29
N LEU A 265 9.09 -11.78 -15.97
CA LEU A 265 9.86 -12.71 -16.80
C LEU A 265 9.22 -14.10 -16.85
N VAL A 266 8.71 -14.60 -15.72
CA VAL A 266 8.02 -15.90 -15.69
C VAL A 266 6.67 -15.86 -16.43
N GLN A 267 5.96 -14.72 -16.41
CA GLN A 267 4.71 -14.53 -17.18
C GLN A 267 4.97 -14.48 -18.70
N ALA A 268 6.11 -13.93 -19.14
CA ALA A 268 6.42 -13.73 -20.56
C ALA A 268 7.22 -14.90 -21.21
N ILE A 269 7.57 -15.94 -20.44
CA ILE A 269 8.31 -17.11 -20.92
C ILE A 269 7.36 -18.25 -21.30
N SER A 270 7.69 -18.97 -22.39
CA SER A 270 6.83 -20.05 -22.88
C SER A 270 6.93 -21.37 -22.10
N GLY A 271 8.06 -21.69 -21.46
CA GLY A 271 8.29 -22.97 -20.77
C GLY A 271 9.50 -23.02 -19.82
N PRO A 272 9.59 -24.06 -18.97
CA PRO A 272 10.58 -24.15 -17.88
C PRO A 272 12.04 -24.16 -18.36
N ASP A 273 12.36 -24.81 -19.48
CA ASP A 273 13.74 -24.87 -19.99
C ASP A 273 14.24 -23.51 -20.49
N ALA A 274 13.33 -22.66 -20.97
CA ALA A 274 13.66 -21.29 -21.35
C ALA A 274 13.94 -20.42 -20.12
N LEU A 275 13.17 -20.60 -19.02
CA LEU A 275 13.51 -19.99 -17.73
C LEU A 275 14.88 -20.49 -17.24
N GLY A 276 15.16 -21.79 -17.37
CA GLY A 276 16.46 -22.40 -17.06
C GLY A 276 17.63 -21.77 -17.81
N ARG A 277 17.51 -21.62 -19.13
CA ARG A 277 18.56 -21.01 -19.96
C ARG A 277 18.76 -19.52 -19.72
N ILE A 278 17.70 -18.77 -19.39
CA ILE A 278 17.76 -17.31 -19.16
C ILE A 278 18.24 -16.98 -17.74
N ILE A 279 17.78 -17.70 -16.71
CA ILE A 279 18.07 -17.41 -15.30
C ILE A 279 19.30 -18.19 -14.78
N GLY A 280 19.60 -19.35 -15.35
CA GLY A 280 20.66 -20.23 -14.84
C GLY A 280 20.38 -20.60 -13.37
N ASN A 281 21.42 -20.55 -12.54
CA ASN A 281 21.34 -20.88 -11.11
C ASN A 281 21.33 -19.65 -10.18
N LEU A 282 20.80 -18.51 -10.65
CA LEU A 282 20.58 -17.28 -9.85
C LEU A 282 19.81 -17.52 -8.54
N VAL A 283 18.93 -18.52 -8.51
CA VAL A 283 18.15 -18.93 -7.33
C VAL A 283 19.02 -19.55 -6.22
N LEU A 284 20.22 -20.05 -6.54
CA LEU A 284 21.19 -20.53 -5.56
C LEU A 284 22.11 -19.41 -5.06
N THR A 285 22.42 -18.41 -5.90
CA THR A 285 23.33 -17.31 -5.55
C THR A 285 22.63 -16.13 -4.87
N ASN A 286 21.37 -15.84 -5.20
CA ASN A 286 20.64 -14.66 -4.76
C ASN A 286 19.42 -15.00 -3.90
N LYS A 287 19.53 -14.79 -2.59
CA LYS A 287 18.47 -15.05 -1.58
C LYS A 287 17.13 -14.35 -1.90
N LYS A 288 17.14 -13.21 -2.58
CA LYS A 288 15.90 -12.51 -2.99
C LYS A 288 15.26 -13.19 -4.19
N ALA A 289 16.04 -13.65 -5.17
CA ALA A 289 15.53 -14.46 -6.28
C ALA A 289 14.97 -15.79 -5.75
N GLN A 290 15.70 -16.45 -4.84
CA GLN A 290 15.25 -17.65 -4.13
C GLN A 290 13.87 -17.45 -3.49
N PHE A 291 13.73 -16.47 -2.57
CA PHE A 291 12.45 -16.21 -1.89
C PHE A 291 11.30 -15.86 -2.85
N VAL A 292 11.56 -15.13 -3.94
CA VAL A 292 10.53 -14.81 -4.92
C VAL A 292 10.03 -16.07 -5.63
N ILE A 293 10.93 -16.94 -6.06
CA ILE A 293 10.62 -18.15 -6.85
C ILE A 293 10.10 -19.30 -5.98
N THR A 294 10.64 -19.54 -4.78
CA THR A 294 10.25 -20.66 -3.91
C THR A 294 9.13 -20.35 -2.93
N HIS A 295 8.76 -19.08 -2.74
CA HIS A 295 7.77 -18.70 -1.73
C HIS A 295 6.78 -17.65 -2.22
N LYS A 296 7.24 -16.48 -2.72
CA LYS A 296 6.32 -15.38 -3.04
C LYS A 296 5.38 -15.70 -4.20
N LEU A 297 5.92 -16.22 -5.30
CA LEU A 297 5.13 -16.61 -6.49
C LEU A 297 4.24 -17.84 -6.26
N LEU A 298 4.49 -18.64 -5.23
CA LEU A 298 3.79 -19.92 -5.00
C LEU A 298 2.74 -19.85 -3.89
N LEU A 299 2.93 -19.01 -2.87
CA LEU A 299 2.04 -18.94 -1.69
C LEU A 299 1.44 -17.56 -1.42
N LEU A 300 2.09 -16.48 -1.87
CA LEU A 300 1.71 -15.10 -1.53
C LEU A 300 1.12 -14.31 -2.72
N GLN A 301 1.14 -14.85 -3.94
CA GLN A 301 0.63 -14.22 -5.15
C GLN A 301 -0.11 -15.25 -6.00
N TYR A 302 -1.40 -15.45 -5.70
CA TYR A 302 -2.25 -16.45 -6.37
C TYR A 302 -2.89 -15.99 -7.69
N LYS A 303 -2.60 -14.76 -8.12
CA LYS A 303 -3.17 -14.11 -9.32
C LYS A 303 -2.56 -14.56 -10.66
N TYR A 304 -1.94 -15.74 -10.71
CA TYR A 304 -1.18 -16.20 -11.86
C TYR A 304 -1.78 -17.48 -12.45
N GLU A 305 -1.64 -17.65 -13.76
CA GLU A 305 -2.08 -18.86 -14.45
C GLU A 305 -1.31 -20.12 -13.99
N THR A 306 -1.94 -21.28 -14.13
CA THR A 306 -1.31 -22.60 -13.95
C THR A 306 -0.06 -22.78 -14.83
N ARG A 307 0.06 -22.04 -15.95
CA ARG A 307 1.27 -21.92 -16.78
C ARG A 307 2.49 -21.47 -15.96
N VAL A 308 2.33 -20.42 -15.15
CA VAL A 308 3.40 -19.82 -14.32
C VAL A 308 3.90 -20.83 -13.29
N LEU A 309 2.99 -21.58 -12.65
CA LEU A 309 3.34 -22.66 -11.74
C LEU A 309 4.14 -23.79 -12.44
N ARG A 310 3.69 -24.24 -13.62
CA ARG A 310 4.39 -25.25 -14.43
C ARG A 310 5.81 -24.80 -14.80
N ILE A 311 5.99 -23.53 -15.18
CA ILE A 311 7.29 -22.94 -15.51
C ILE A 311 8.23 -22.89 -14.29
N ILE A 312 7.75 -22.41 -13.13
CA ILE A 312 8.56 -22.29 -11.90
C ILE A 312 8.99 -23.67 -11.39
N LEU A 313 8.05 -24.59 -11.23
CA LEU A 313 8.31 -25.89 -10.62
C LEU A 313 9.15 -26.77 -11.56
N GLY A 314 8.88 -26.72 -12.87
CA GLY A 314 9.71 -27.38 -13.88
C GLY A 314 11.16 -26.85 -13.88
N TYR A 315 11.36 -25.54 -13.76
CA TYR A 315 12.69 -24.95 -13.60
C TYR A 315 13.43 -25.50 -12.37
N LEU A 316 12.76 -25.62 -11.22
CA LEU A 316 13.38 -26.19 -10.01
C LEU A 316 13.66 -27.71 -10.12
N ALA A 317 12.87 -28.45 -10.91
CA ALA A 317 13.06 -29.88 -11.13
C ALA A 317 14.21 -30.22 -12.12
N ALA A 318 14.43 -29.35 -13.12
CA ALA A 318 15.25 -29.62 -14.29
C ALA A 318 16.76 -29.74 -14.02
N ASP A 319 17.27 -29.17 -12.92
CA ASP A 319 18.70 -29.23 -12.56
C ASP A 319 18.89 -29.82 -11.17
N ARG A 320 19.91 -30.68 -11.02
CA ARG A 320 20.19 -31.44 -9.78
C ARG A 320 20.42 -30.51 -8.59
N ASP A 321 21.14 -29.41 -8.80
CA ASP A 321 21.47 -28.44 -7.75
C ASP A 321 20.25 -27.63 -7.29
N ARG A 322 19.20 -27.56 -8.13
CA ARG A 322 17.92 -26.87 -7.81
C ARG A 322 16.89 -27.79 -7.15
N ARG A 323 16.99 -29.12 -7.29
CA ARG A 323 16.06 -30.10 -6.68
C ARG A 323 15.90 -30.00 -5.15
N PRO A 324 16.94 -29.69 -4.33
CA PRO A 324 16.75 -29.46 -2.90
C PRO A 324 15.76 -28.32 -2.59
N LEU A 325 15.67 -27.31 -3.46
CA LEU A 325 14.69 -26.23 -3.35
C LEU A 325 13.30 -26.67 -3.80
N LEU A 326 13.16 -27.58 -4.76
CA LEU A 326 11.86 -28.20 -5.06
C LEU A 326 11.33 -28.99 -3.85
N ILE A 327 12.20 -29.70 -3.11
CA ILE A 327 11.82 -30.40 -1.86
C ILE A 327 11.42 -29.39 -0.77
N GLN A 328 12.14 -28.26 -0.64
CA GLN A 328 11.74 -27.17 0.27
C GLN A 328 10.39 -26.57 -0.11
N VAL A 329 10.15 -26.32 -1.41
CA VAL A 329 8.87 -25.84 -1.94
C VAL A 329 7.77 -26.83 -1.58
N LEU A 330 7.91 -28.11 -1.95
CA LEU A 330 6.93 -29.15 -1.68
C LEU A 330 6.56 -29.20 -0.18
N ARG A 331 7.55 -29.21 0.72
CA ARG A 331 7.29 -29.15 2.18
C ARG A 331 6.50 -27.91 2.57
N SER A 332 6.89 -26.72 2.09
CA SER A 332 6.21 -25.46 2.44
C SER A 332 4.80 -25.34 1.87
N VAL A 333 4.56 -25.90 0.68
CA VAL A 333 3.26 -25.93 0.02
C VAL A 333 2.34 -26.94 0.71
N SER A 334 2.82 -28.15 1.03
CA SER A 334 2.06 -29.12 1.82
C SER A 334 1.68 -28.56 3.20
N GLN A 335 2.61 -27.89 3.90
CA GLN A 335 2.35 -27.27 5.21
C GLN A 335 1.35 -26.10 5.14
N ALA A 336 1.36 -25.31 4.05
CA ALA A 336 0.37 -24.26 3.84
C ALA A 336 -1.02 -24.83 3.50
N TRP A 337 -1.05 -25.89 2.68
CA TRP A 337 -2.28 -26.56 2.25
C TRP A 337 -2.98 -27.35 3.36
N SER A 338 -2.22 -28.01 4.23
CA SER A 338 -2.75 -28.87 5.30
C SER A 338 -3.20 -28.13 6.55
N ASN A 339 -2.92 -26.82 6.66
CA ASN A 339 -3.21 -26.06 7.86
C ASN A 339 -4.73 -25.84 8.01
N SER A 340 -5.32 -26.41 9.07
CA SER A 340 -6.74 -26.27 9.44
C SER A 340 -7.24 -24.82 9.40
N SER A 341 -6.46 -23.86 9.90
CA SER A 341 -6.85 -22.45 9.88
C SER A 341 -6.71 -21.83 8.48
N ALA A 342 -5.77 -22.27 7.66
CA ALA A 342 -5.68 -21.83 6.27
C ALA A 342 -6.92 -22.30 5.48
N VAL A 343 -7.38 -23.53 5.67
CA VAL A 343 -8.59 -24.07 5.04
C VAL A 343 -9.86 -23.27 5.40
N LYS A 344 -9.94 -22.77 6.65
CA LYS A 344 -11.09 -21.99 7.14
C LYS A 344 -11.11 -20.52 6.68
N HIS A 345 -9.95 -19.85 6.59
CA HIS A 345 -9.88 -18.39 6.43
C HIS A 345 -9.23 -17.90 5.12
N THR A 346 -8.72 -18.79 4.27
CA THR A 346 -8.12 -18.44 2.96
C THR A 346 -9.20 -18.39 1.86
N PRO A 347 -9.23 -17.40 0.96
CA PRO A 347 -10.18 -17.38 -0.16
C PRO A 347 -9.99 -18.58 -1.11
N LEU A 348 -11.09 -19.09 -1.68
CA LEU A 348 -11.09 -20.33 -2.48
C LEU A 348 -10.09 -20.29 -3.65
N GLU A 349 -9.97 -19.16 -4.35
CA GLU A 349 -8.98 -18.94 -5.41
C GLU A 349 -7.54 -19.25 -4.97
N GLN A 350 -7.16 -18.80 -3.77
CA GLN A 350 -5.83 -19.03 -3.21
C GLN A 350 -5.67 -20.47 -2.73
N GLN A 351 -6.71 -21.09 -2.16
CA GLN A 351 -6.67 -22.52 -1.81
C GLN A 351 -6.50 -23.40 -3.07
N LEU A 352 -7.21 -23.06 -4.15
CA LEU A 352 -7.12 -23.69 -5.46
C LEU A 352 -5.72 -23.48 -6.09
N TYR A 353 -5.16 -22.28 -6.00
CA TYR A 353 -3.80 -21.98 -6.49
C TYR A 353 -2.72 -22.79 -5.76
N VAL A 354 -2.77 -22.84 -4.42
CA VAL A 354 -1.85 -23.64 -3.60
C VAL A 354 -2.03 -25.14 -3.90
N SER A 355 -3.25 -25.60 -4.13
CA SER A 355 -3.55 -26.98 -4.54
C SER A 355 -2.94 -27.35 -5.89
N LYS A 356 -3.05 -26.48 -6.90
CA LYS A 356 -2.37 -26.67 -8.21
C LYS A 356 -0.85 -26.73 -8.04
N ALA A 357 -0.28 -25.88 -7.20
CA ALA A 357 1.15 -25.88 -6.90
C ALA A 357 1.59 -27.18 -6.18
N LEU A 358 0.74 -27.75 -5.31
CA LEU A 358 0.98 -29.04 -4.65
C LEU A 358 0.98 -30.19 -5.65
N LEU A 359 -0.06 -30.31 -6.47
CA LEU A 359 -0.18 -31.34 -7.51
C LEU A 359 1.02 -31.32 -8.47
N LEU A 360 1.42 -30.14 -8.93
CA LEU A 360 2.58 -29.97 -9.81
C LEU A 360 3.92 -30.29 -9.12
N SER A 361 4.07 -29.93 -7.84
CA SER A 361 5.28 -30.26 -7.07
C SER A 361 5.45 -31.78 -6.88
N VAL A 362 4.34 -32.51 -6.70
CA VAL A 362 4.33 -33.97 -6.59
C VAL A 362 4.45 -34.66 -7.95
N SER A 363 3.92 -34.09 -9.04
CA SER A 363 4.03 -34.68 -10.39
C SER A 363 5.46 -34.68 -10.92
N LEU A 364 6.23 -33.62 -10.62
CA LEU A 364 7.63 -33.45 -10.99
C LEU A 364 8.62 -34.24 -10.12
N TYR A 365 8.18 -34.78 -8.98
CA TYR A 365 9.01 -35.67 -8.16
C TYR A 365 8.87 -37.12 -8.66
N THR A 366 9.91 -37.62 -9.33
CA THR A 366 9.89 -38.91 -10.06
C THR A 366 10.68 -40.04 -9.39
N ASP A 367 11.63 -39.74 -8.52
CA ASP A 367 12.35 -40.75 -7.73
C ASP A 367 11.42 -41.37 -6.67
N ARG A 368 11.52 -42.68 -6.43
CA ARG A 368 10.70 -43.42 -5.46
C ARG A 368 11.07 -43.09 -4.01
N LEU A 369 10.61 -41.91 -3.58
CA LEU A 369 10.21 -41.55 -2.22
C LEU A 369 11.19 -41.94 -1.09
N ASN A 370 12.22 -41.12 -0.91
CA ASN A 370 13.18 -41.19 0.20
C ASN A 370 12.52 -41.01 1.59
N PRO A 371 13.16 -41.47 2.69
CA PRO A 371 12.57 -41.50 4.04
C PRO A 371 12.17 -40.16 4.66
N SER A 372 12.49 -39.01 4.05
CA SER A 372 12.03 -37.67 4.46
C SER A 372 10.54 -37.40 4.20
N LEU A 373 9.73 -38.44 4.00
CA LEU A 373 8.35 -38.36 3.53
C LEU A 373 7.33 -38.91 4.52
N SER A 374 7.73 -39.53 5.64
CA SER A 374 6.81 -39.86 6.73
C SER A 374 6.15 -38.60 7.29
N GLU A 375 6.95 -37.57 7.59
CA GLU A 375 6.49 -36.23 7.98
C GLU A 375 5.53 -35.62 6.95
N LEU A 376 5.90 -35.71 5.66
CA LEU A 376 5.14 -35.08 4.58
C LEU A 376 3.81 -35.81 4.34
N LEU A 377 3.82 -37.13 4.37
CA LEU A 377 2.64 -37.99 4.26
C LEU A 377 1.70 -37.76 5.45
N GLN A 378 2.21 -37.68 6.68
CA GLN A 378 1.41 -37.34 7.86
C GLN A 378 0.79 -35.93 7.74
N CYS A 379 1.57 -34.94 7.27
CA CYS A 379 1.10 -33.58 6.98
C CYS A 379 -0.01 -33.59 5.93
N MET A 380 0.12 -34.39 4.87
CA MET A 380 -0.83 -34.46 3.75
C MET A 380 -2.08 -35.29 4.06
N LEU A 381 -2.00 -36.34 4.88
CA LEU A 381 -3.18 -37.03 5.41
C LEU A 381 -3.97 -36.15 6.39
N GLY A 382 -3.27 -35.43 7.29
CA GLY A 382 -3.91 -34.45 8.16
C GLY A 382 -4.56 -33.30 7.38
N GLY A 383 -3.92 -32.87 6.28
CA GLY A 383 -4.52 -31.91 5.34
C GLY A 383 -5.74 -32.47 4.61
N MET A 384 -5.68 -33.70 4.10
CA MET A 384 -6.84 -34.34 3.48
C MET A 384 -8.02 -34.41 4.46
N GLN A 385 -7.76 -34.74 5.73
CA GLN A 385 -8.79 -34.70 6.77
C GLN A 385 -9.35 -33.28 6.98
N THR A 386 -8.51 -32.24 7.16
CA THR A 386 -9.02 -30.87 7.40
C THR A 386 -9.78 -30.27 6.22
N HIS A 387 -9.49 -30.70 4.98
CA HIS A 387 -10.32 -30.37 3.81
C HIS A 387 -11.63 -31.15 3.76
N LEU A 388 -11.63 -32.44 4.12
CA LEU A 388 -12.83 -33.30 4.18
C LEU A 388 -13.80 -32.92 5.32
N ASP A 389 -13.27 -32.46 6.46
CA ASP A 389 -14.03 -31.96 7.62
C ASP A 389 -14.65 -30.56 7.37
N SER A 390 -14.36 -29.93 6.21
CA SER A 390 -14.92 -28.62 5.84
C SER A 390 -16.41 -28.68 5.52
N ASN A 391 -17.17 -27.70 5.99
CA ASN A 391 -18.58 -27.55 5.62
C ASN A 391 -18.80 -27.08 4.16
N VAL A 392 -17.74 -26.59 3.48
CA VAL A 392 -17.82 -26.12 2.08
C VAL A 392 -17.58 -27.28 1.11
N VAL A 393 -18.58 -27.60 0.28
CA VAL A 393 -18.55 -28.67 -0.74
C VAL A 393 -17.31 -28.58 -1.64
N ARG A 394 -17.05 -27.41 -2.25
CA ARG A 394 -15.90 -27.18 -3.16
C ARG A 394 -14.53 -27.44 -2.50
N ILE A 395 -14.41 -27.17 -1.18
CA ILE A 395 -13.19 -27.46 -0.42
C ILE A 395 -13.05 -28.98 -0.19
N ARG A 396 -14.13 -29.67 0.18
CA ARG A 396 -14.12 -31.14 0.31
C ARG A 396 -13.76 -31.83 -1.00
N HIS A 397 -14.34 -31.41 -2.12
CA HIS A 397 -14.04 -31.94 -3.46
C HIS A 397 -12.56 -31.71 -3.85
N MET A 398 -12.00 -30.53 -3.58
CA MET A 398 -10.58 -30.26 -3.76
C MET A 398 -9.69 -31.18 -2.88
N GLY A 399 -10.07 -31.41 -1.62
CA GLY A 399 -9.43 -32.38 -0.74
C GLY A 399 -9.46 -33.83 -1.29
N MET A 400 -10.59 -34.24 -1.86
CA MET A 400 -10.78 -35.56 -2.50
C MET A 400 -9.86 -35.73 -3.71
N VAL A 401 -9.92 -34.83 -4.71
CA VAL A 401 -9.09 -34.87 -5.94
C VAL A 401 -7.60 -34.99 -5.60
N ILE A 402 -7.14 -34.23 -4.60
CA ILE A 402 -5.75 -34.25 -4.15
C ILE A 402 -5.45 -35.58 -3.42
N GLY A 403 -6.33 -36.04 -2.53
CA GLY A 403 -6.22 -37.32 -1.85
C GLY A 403 -6.07 -38.52 -2.79
N GLU A 404 -6.90 -38.59 -3.84
CA GLU A 404 -6.81 -39.62 -4.90
C GLU A 404 -5.45 -39.56 -5.62
N TYR A 405 -5.04 -38.37 -6.07
CA TYR A 405 -3.78 -38.21 -6.78
C TYR A 405 -2.58 -38.62 -5.92
N LEU A 406 -2.53 -38.17 -4.66
CA LEU A 406 -1.46 -38.52 -3.73
C LEU A 406 -1.44 -40.02 -3.43
N SER A 407 -2.60 -40.63 -3.17
CA SER A 407 -2.73 -42.08 -3.00
C SER A 407 -2.23 -42.85 -4.23
N SER A 408 -2.52 -42.36 -5.44
CA SER A 408 -2.07 -42.96 -6.70
C SER A 408 -0.55 -42.86 -6.93
N ARG A 409 0.14 -41.90 -6.30
CA ARG A 409 1.57 -41.59 -6.47
C ARG A 409 2.46 -42.13 -5.34
N MET A 410 1.90 -42.42 -4.16
CA MET A 410 2.66 -42.74 -2.94
C MET A 410 2.57 -44.21 -2.49
N ASP A 411 1.81 -45.07 -3.20
CA ASP A 411 1.68 -46.52 -2.96
C ASP A 411 1.50 -46.90 -1.47
N ILE A 412 0.61 -46.19 -0.78
CA ILE A 412 0.29 -46.44 0.63
C ILE A 412 -0.42 -47.80 0.75
N ASN A 413 0.34 -48.83 1.12
CA ASN A 413 -0.12 -50.21 1.35
C ASN A 413 -0.87 -50.85 0.15
N GLY A 414 -0.69 -50.34 -1.07
CA GLY A 414 -1.41 -50.78 -2.27
C GLY A 414 -2.87 -50.36 -2.37
N THR A 415 -3.45 -49.77 -1.31
CA THR A 415 -4.82 -49.24 -1.31
C THR A 415 -4.86 -47.87 -2.00
N LYS A 416 -5.49 -47.81 -3.16
CA LYS A 416 -5.73 -46.56 -3.91
C LYS A 416 -7.08 -45.98 -3.52
N LEU A 417 -7.08 -44.81 -2.89
CA LEU A 417 -8.29 -44.04 -2.60
C LEU A 417 -8.99 -43.67 -3.91
N LYS A 418 -10.31 -43.77 -3.88
CA LYS A 418 -11.23 -43.21 -4.86
C LYS A 418 -12.41 -42.60 -4.11
N PHE A 419 -12.88 -41.45 -4.56
CA PHE A 419 -14.06 -40.79 -4.03
C PHE A 419 -15.08 -40.56 -5.15
N GLU A 420 -16.35 -40.46 -4.79
CA GLU A 420 -17.43 -40.07 -5.71
C GLU A 420 -17.82 -38.63 -5.39
N TYR A 421 -17.68 -37.73 -6.37
CA TYR A 421 -17.93 -36.29 -6.23
C TYR A 421 -18.36 -35.67 -7.58
N ASP A 422 -19.16 -34.62 -7.51
CA ASP A 422 -19.58 -33.86 -8.70
C ASP A 422 -18.44 -33.01 -9.27
N GLN A 423 -18.39 -32.88 -10.60
CA GLN A 423 -17.30 -32.19 -11.28
C GLN A 423 -17.46 -30.66 -11.32
N ASP A 424 -17.32 -30.04 -10.14
CA ASP A 424 -17.18 -28.59 -9.96
C ASP A 424 -16.05 -28.01 -10.82
N GLU A 425 -16.09 -26.71 -11.07
CA GLU A 425 -15.08 -25.98 -11.84
C GLU A 425 -13.66 -26.16 -11.28
N GLU A 426 -13.49 -26.10 -9.96
CA GLU A 426 -12.23 -26.39 -9.27
C GLU A 426 -11.70 -27.79 -9.61
N THR A 427 -12.56 -28.81 -9.59
CA THR A 427 -12.15 -30.20 -9.81
C THR A 427 -11.73 -30.41 -11.25
N ARG A 428 -12.49 -29.86 -12.22
CA ARG A 428 -12.16 -29.91 -13.64
C ARG A 428 -10.83 -29.23 -13.93
N GLU A 429 -10.54 -28.10 -13.30
CA GLU A 429 -9.23 -27.45 -13.47
C GLU A 429 -8.10 -28.24 -12.81
N LEU A 430 -8.28 -28.77 -11.58
CA LEU A 430 -7.27 -29.60 -10.92
C LEU A 430 -6.97 -30.88 -11.72
N LEU A 431 -7.98 -31.51 -12.31
CA LEU A 431 -7.81 -32.67 -13.21
C LEU A 431 -7.09 -32.28 -14.52
N SER A 432 -7.35 -31.08 -15.08
CA SER A 432 -6.62 -30.57 -16.26
C SER A 432 -5.15 -30.25 -15.97
N VAL A 433 -4.80 -29.93 -14.72
CA VAL A 433 -3.40 -29.78 -14.29
C VAL A 433 -2.65 -31.12 -14.38
N LEU A 434 -3.33 -32.23 -14.06
CA LEU A 434 -2.81 -33.59 -14.05
C LEU A 434 -2.80 -34.28 -15.43
N ALA A 435 -3.62 -33.80 -16.38
CA ALA A 435 -3.67 -34.36 -17.73
C ALA A 435 -2.34 -34.18 -18.49
N PRO A 436 -1.74 -35.26 -19.04
CA PRO A 436 -0.45 -35.18 -19.71
C PRO A 436 -0.57 -34.57 -21.12
N GLY A 437 -0.08 -33.33 -21.30
CA GLY A 437 0.33 -32.83 -22.61
C GLY A 437 -0.62 -31.88 -23.35
N ALA A 438 -1.49 -31.12 -22.66
CA ALA A 438 -2.19 -30.00 -23.29
C ALA A 438 -1.20 -28.85 -23.62
N SER A 439 -0.84 -28.72 -24.90
CA SER A 439 -0.07 -27.58 -25.45
C SER A 439 -0.95 -26.35 -25.67
N ASP A 440 -0.34 -25.16 -25.65
CA ASP A 440 -1.05 -23.89 -25.90
C ASP A 440 -1.87 -23.90 -27.19
N GLY A 441 -3.14 -23.46 -27.09
CA GLY A 441 -3.99 -23.08 -28.21
C GLY A 441 -5.03 -22.08 -27.69
N PRO A 442 -5.13 -20.86 -28.25
CA PRO A 442 -6.08 -19.86 -27.74
C PRO A 442 -7.51 -20.23 -28.15
N GLN A 443 -8.41 -20.31 -27.17
CA GLN A 443 -9.84 -20.29 -27.43
C GLN A 443 -10.35 -18.86 -27.31
N GLU A 444 -10.78 -18.29 -28.44
CA GLU A 444 -11.54 -17.05 -28.47
C GLU A 444 -12.96 -17.33 -27.96
N THR A 445 -13.39 -16.60 -26.94
CA THR A 445 -14.82 -16.48 -26.58
C THR A 445 -15.20 -15.01 -26.69
N ALA A 446 -16.07 -14.71 -27.67
CA ALA A 446 -16.41 -13.34 -28.01
C ALA A 446 -17.18 -12.62 -26.90
N GLU A 447 -16.93 -11.32 -26.77
CA GLU A 447 -17.77 -10.41 -26.01
C GLU A 447 -19.13 -10.23 -26.70
N THR A 448 -20.20 -10.08 -25.90
CA THR A 448 -21.46 -9.50 -26.39
C THR A 448 -21.96 -8.50 -25.36
N ALA A 449 -21.76 -7.21 -25.63
CA ALA A 449 -22.33 -6.13 -24.85
C ALA A 449 -23.62 -5.65 -25.52
N GLU A 450 -24.73 -5.56 -24.76
CA GLU A 450 -25.95 -4.91 -25.23
C GLU A 450 -26.03 -3.47 -24.72
N SER A 451 -26.34 -2.55 -25.63
CA SER A 451 -26.51 -1.12 -25.35
C SER A 451 -27.98 -0.73 -25.45
N ALA A 452 -28.43 0.15 -24.57
CA ALA A 452 -29.80 0.67 -24.60
C ALA A 452 -30.00 1.69 -25.73
N GLN A 453 -31.23 1.79 -26.28
CA GLN A 453 -31.98 3.07 -26.37
C GLN A 453 -33.40 2.96 -26.99
N ASN A 454 -34.23 3.99 -26.68
CA ASN A 454 -35.36 4.55 -27.45
C ASN A 454 -36.79 3.92 -27.44
N ALA A 455 -37.53 4.22 -26.37
CA ALA A 455 -38.58 5.27 -26.31
C ALA A 455 -39.91 5.24 -27.12
N SER A 456 -40.98 5.67 -26.40
CA SER A 456 -42.17 6.46 -26.83
C SER A 456 -43.44 5.79 -27.37
N GLN A 457 -44.55 5.92 -26.61
CA GLN A 457 -45.80 6.56 -27.11
C GLN A 457 -46.76 7.05 -25.98
N THR A 458 -47.53 8.07 -26.35
CA THR A 458 -48.66 8.84 -25.75
C THR A 458 -49.79 8.04 -25.06
N THR A 459 -50.74 8.57 -24.25
CA THR A 459 -51.30 9.93 -23.93
C THR A 459 -52.07 9.85 -22.56
N SER A 460 -52.84 10.79 -21.94
CA SER A 460 -53.30 12.20 -22.08
C SER A 460 -54.07 12.64 -20.81
N GLY A 461 -54.16 13.94 -20.45
CA GLY A 461 -55.18 14.45 -19.49
C GLY A 461 -54.83 15.77 -18.76
N ALA A 462 -55.82 16.63 -18.46
CA ALA A 462 -55.65 18.11 -18.41
C ALA A 462 -56.57 18.89 -17.41
N GLN A 463 -56.53 20.25 -17.46
CA GLN A 463 -57.20 21.31 -16.62
C GLN A 463 -56.29 21.85 -15.47
N ALA A 464 -56.13 23.16 -15.11
CA ALA A 464 -56.82 24.47 -15.31
C ALA A 464 -58.04 24.73 -14.38
N LEU A 465 -58.37 25.92 -13.81
CA LEU A 465 -58.00 27.37 -13.95
C LEU A 465 -57.89 28.05 -12.54
N LYS A 466 -57.89 29.39 -12.31
CA LYS A 466 -57.03 30.55 -12.74
C LYS A 466 -57.70 31.93 -12.39
N THR A 467 -57.02 32.84 -11.65
CA THR A 467 -57.35 34.32 -11.42
C THR A 467 -58.71 34.65 -10.74
N ASP A 468 -59.02 35.76 -10.03
CA ASP A 468 -58.36 36.93 -9.36
C ASP A 468 -59.44 37.62 -8.42
N PRO A 469 -59.47 38.94 -8.06
CA PRO A 469 -58.68 39.67 -7.03
C PRO A 469 -59.55 40.47 -5.99
N ASP A 470 -58.92 41.47 -5.32
CA ASP A 470 -59.42 42.70 -4.66
C ASP A 470 -60.25 42.71 -3.34
N SER A 471 -59.79 43.55 -2.39
CA SER A 471 -60.56 44.64 -1.75
C SER A 471 -59.67 45.55 -0.88
N ASP A 472 -59.75 46.88 -1.04
CA ASP A 472 -58.89 47.90 -0.42
C ASP A 472 -59.26 48.32 1.03
N LEU A 473 -58.34 48.98 1.73
CA LEU A 473 -58.62 50.05 2.71
C LEU A 473 -57.47 51.08 2.77
N ASP A 474 -57.84 52.37 2.74
CA ASP A 474 -56.94 53.55 2.77
C ASP A 474 -56.58 54.04 4.18
N SER A 475 -55.43 54.70 4.31
CA SER A 475 -55.22 55.89 5.16
C SER A 475 -53.93 56.62 4.79
N ASP A 476 -54.03 57.91 4.48
CA ASP A 476 -52.87 58.82 4.44
C ASP A 476 -52.22 58.98 5.84
N ASP A 477 -50.91 59.18 5.87
CA ASP A 477 -50.24 60.09 6.81
C ASP A 477 -48.81 60.42 6.31
N GLU A 478 -48.57 61.66 5.87
CA GLU A 478 -47.30 62.11 5.28
C GLU A 478 -46.29 62.48 6.38
N LEU A 479 -45.35 61.57 6.70
CA LEU A 479 -44.34 61.77 7.73
C LEU A 479 -42.90 61.67 7.20
N THR A 480 -42.09 62.71 7.48
CA THR A 480 -40.67 62.77 7.12
C THR A 480 -39.82 61.78 7.93
N PRO A 481 -38.76 61.18 7.35
CA PRO A 481 -37.86 60.29 8.08
C PRO A 481 -37.28 60.91 9.35
N TYR A 482 -37.31 60.14 10.44
CA TYR A 482 -36.82 60.56 11.76
C TYR A 482 -35.29 60.43 11.85
N ASP A 483 -34.62 61.35 12.54
CA ASP A 483 -33.17 61.28 12.77
C ASP A 483 -32.84 60.25 13.87
N MET A 484 -32.05 59.23 13.52
CA MET A 484 -31.58 58.19 14.46
C MET A 484 -30.14 58.43 14.97
N SER A 485 -29.66 59.68 14.93
CA SER A 485 -28.34 60.08 15.46
C SER A 485 -28.13 59.84 16.97
N GLY A 486 -29.16 59.42 17.70
CA GLY A 486 -29.13 59.14 19.14
C GLY A 486 -29.09 57.64 19.54
N ASP A 487 -29.27 56.69 18.62
CA ASP A 487 -29.43 55.28 18.98
C ASP A 487 -28.10 54.62 19.35
N GLN A 488 -28.01 54.11 20.59
CA GLN A 488 -26.85 53.37 21.08
C GLN A 488 -27.06 51.86 20.90
N GLU A 489 -26.15 51.20 20.19
CA GLU A 489 -26.15 49.74 20.03
C GLU A 489 -25.92 49.01 21.37
N ILE A 490 -27.01 48.65 22.07
CA ILE A 490 -26.96 47.79 23.24
C ILE A 490 -27.33 46.35 22.86
N SER A 491 -26.33 45.55 22.48
CA SER A 491 -25.95 44.42 23.35
C SER A 491 -24.70 43.68 22.86
N LYS A 492 -23.80 43.41 23.82
CA LYS A 492 -22.87 42.28 23.69
C LYS A 492 -23.72 41.02 23.70
N ALA A 493 -23.55 40.15 22.71
CA ALA A 493 -24.32 38.91 22.60
C ALA A 493 -24.26 38.09 23.90
N SER A 494 -25.41 37.56 24.33
CA SER A 494 -25.51 36.70 25.51
C SER A 494 -25.56 35.22 25.10
N PRO A 495 -24.98 34.28 25.87
CA PRO A 495 -24.98 32.86 25.52
C PRO A 495 -26.39 32.25 25.55
N PRO A 496 -26.71 31.31 24.65
CA PRO A 496 -28.03 30.69 24.59
C PRO A 496 -28.38 29.92 25.86
N ARG A 497 -29.67 29.88 26.20
CA ARG A 497 -30.18 29.23 27.41
C ARG A 497 -30.87 27.90 27.14
N TYR A 498 -31.44 27.71 25.94
CA TYR A 498 -32.05 26.45 25.54
C TYR A 498 -31.27 25.76 24.42
N LEU A 499 -31.45 24.44 24.33
CA LEU A 499 -30.77 23.59 23.35
C LEU A 499 -31.25 23.83 21.91
N ARG A 500 -32.51 24.27 21.73
CA ARG A 500 -33.09 24.57 20.41
C ARG A 500 -32.53 25.88 19.86
N ASP A 501 -32.52 26.98 20.64
CA ASP A 501 -31.85 28.23 20.25
C ASP A 501 -30.36 28.01 20.00
N CYS A 502 -29.70 27.17 20.80
CA CYS A 502 -28.29 26.82 20.58
C CYS A 502 -28.07 26.12 19.23
N LEU A 503 -28.94 25.17 18.84
CA LEU A 503 -28.91 24.53 17.52
C LEU A 503 -29.19 25.53 16.39
N GLU A 504 -30.18 26.40 16.56
CA GLU A 504 -30.56 27.42 15.58
C GLU A 504 -29.44 28.45 15.34
N ILE A 505 -28.78 28.94 16.39
CA ILE A 505 -27.61 29.83 16.28
C ILE A 505 -26.46 29.15 15.52
N LEU A 506 -26.24 27.84 15.72
CA LEU A 506 -25.19 27.08 15.02
C LEU A 506 -25.53 26.75 13.55
N ILE A 507 -26.80 26.85 13.15
CA ILE A 507 -27.27 26.67 11.76
C ILE A 507 -27.34 28.01 11.02
N SER A 508 -27.92 29.03 11.65
CA SER A 508 -28.49 30.19 10.97
C SER A 508 -27.79 31.53 11.25
N SER A 509 -26.88 31.61 12.25
CA SER A 509 -26.21 32.88 12.56
C SER A 509 -24.85 33.02 11.86
N GLU A 510 -24.65 34.17 11.20
CA GLU A 510 -23.36 34.54 10.61
C GLU A 510 -22.46 35.33 11.58
N ASP A 511 -22.97 35.66 12.76
CA ASP A 511 -22.28 36.43 13.80
C ASP A 511 -21.19 35.61 14.52
N PRO A 512 -19.89 35.90 14.36
CA PRO A 512 -18.81 35.12 14.97
C PRO A 512 -18.93 35.01 16.50
N VAL A 513 -19.37 36.10 17.15
CA VAL A 513 -19.53 36.17 18.61
C VAL A 513 -20.69 35.29 19.09
N ARG A 514 -21.79 35.18 18.32
CA ARG A 514 -22.93 34.32 18.70
C ARG A 514 -22.58 32.84 18.53
N VAL A 515 -21.90 32.48 17.43
CA VAL A 515 -21.41 31.12 17.18
C VAL A 515 -20.42 30.68 18.26
N GLU A 516 -19.44 31.52 18.63
CA GLU A 516 -18.49 31.21 19.70
C GLU A 516 -19.18 31.00 21.06
N LEU A 517 -20.14 31.86 21.41
CA LEU A 517 -20.91 31.72 22.67
C LEU A 517 -21.82 30.49 22.68
N ALA A 518 -22.39 30.11 21.54
CA ALA A 518 -23.17 28.87 21.41
C ALA A 518 -22.29 27.63 21.60
N LEU A 519 -21.14 27.54 20.93
CA LEU A 519 -20.20 26.42 21.08
C LEU A 519 -19.68 26.28 22.52
N LYS A 520 -19.40 27.39 23.21
CA LYS A 520 -18.99 27.39 24.63
C LYS A 520 -20.12 26.99 25.58
N ALA A 521 -21.38 27.21 25.21
CA ALA A 521 -22.54 26.83 26.03
C ALA A 521 -22.95 25.36 25.83
N ALA A 522 -22.82 24.85 24.59
CA ALA A 522 -23.46 23.63 24.09
C ALA A 522 -23.23 22.37 24.96
N GLU A 523 -21.97 21.99 25.23
CA GLU A 523 -21.66 20.83 26.08
C GLU A 523 -22.36 20.92 27.44
N SER A 524 -22.36 22.12 28.05
CA SER A 524 -22.98 22.34 29.36
C SER A 524 -24.50 22.25 29.30
N LEU A 525 -25.13 22.66 28.19
CA LEU A 525 -26.58 22.55 27.99
C LEU A 525 -27.01 21.09 27.78
N VAL A 526 -26.26 20.34 26.96
CA VAL A 526 -26.48 18.90 26.73
C VAL A 526 -26.39 18.12 28.04
N ARG A 527 -25.33 18.35 28.83
CA ARG A 527 -25.15 17.68 30.13
C ARG A 527 -26.20 18.08 31.19
N LYS A 528 -26.75 19.29 31.14
CA LYS A 528 -27.78 19.78 32.08
C LYS A 528 -29.19 19.26 31.74
N ASN A 529 -29.54 19.15 30.46
CA ASN A 529 -30.89 18.78 30.03
C ASN A 529 -30.88 17.53 29.13
N SER A 530 -30.62 16.38 29.74
CA SER A 530 -30.57 15.06 29.09
C SER A 530 -31.87 14.66 28.38
N PHE A 531 -33.02 15.21 28.78
CA PHE A 531 -34.29 14.95 28.10
C PHE A 531 -34.36 15.69 26.75
N ALA A 532 -34.23 17.03 26.75
CA ALA A 532 -34.26 17.82 25.53
C ALA A 532 -33.05 17.53 24.61
N ALA A 533 -31.92 17.07 25.16
CA ALA A 533 -30.77 16.63 24.38
C ALA A 533 -31.09 15.42 23.48
N ARG A 534 -31.96 14.50 23.92
CA ARG A 534 -32.39 13.33 23.12
C ARG A 534 -33.30 13.71 21.95
N GLU A 535 -34.17 14.69 22.14
CA GLU A 535 -35.07 15.16 21.06
C GLU A 535 -34.32 15.75 19.86
N ILE A 536 -33.13 16.32 20.08
CA ILE A 536 -32.31 16.93 19.02
C ILE A 536 -30.96 16.24 18.79
N SER A 537 -30.71 15.06 19.39
CA SER A 537 -29.38 14.47 19.49
C SER A 537 -28.71 14.28 18.13
N VAL A 538 -29.40 13.57 17.23
CA VAL A 538 -28.97 13.32 15.85
C VAL A 538 -28.87 14.61 15.03
N GLN A 539 -29.77 15.58 15.24
CA GLN A 539 -29.76 16.85 14.51
C GLN A 539 -28.53 17.71 14.88
N MET A 540 -28.25 17.84 16.18
CA MET A 540 -27.08 18.56 16.68
C MET A 540 -25.77 17.84 16.28
N SER A 541 -25.71 16.51 16.37
CA SER A 541 -24.56 15.75 15.86
C SER A 541 -24.35 15.89 14.35
N LYS A 542 -25.42 16.01 13.56
CA LYS A 542 -25.33 16.30 12.12
C LYS A 542 -24.75 17.69 11.84
N VAL A 543 -25.20 18.73 12.55
CA VAL A 543 -24.65 20.08 12.42
C VAL A 543 -23.17 20.12 12.81
N LEU A 544 -22.82 19.59 13.98
CA LEU A 544 -21.45 19.60 14.49
C LEU A 544 -20.46 18.84 13.59
N LEU A 545 -20.84 17.70 13.01
CA LEU A 545 -19.99 16.92 12.10
C LEU A 545 -19.61 17.67 10.81
N HIS A 546 -20.48 18.59 10.36
CA HIS A 546 -20.29 19.40 9.15
C HIS A 546 -19.78 20.83 9.45
N MET A 547 -19.54 21.17 10.72
CA MET A 547 -19.18 22.53 11.09
C MET A 547 -17.68 22.76 10.94
N ASP A 548 -17.30 23.62 9.99
CA ASP A 548 -15.93 24.10 9.80
C ASP A 548 -15.68 25.45 10.51
N ASP A 549 -14.43 25.70 10.89
CA ASP A 549 -14.02 26.89 11.64
C ASP A 549 -13.86 28.12 10.73
N LYS A 550 -14.99 28.70 10.32
CA LYS A 550 -15.03 29.91 9.47
C LYS A 550 -14.45 31.16 10.14
N TYR A 551 -14.32 31.16 11.48
CA TYR A 551 -14.05 32.37 12.26
C TYR A 551 -12.77 32.27 13.12
N ASN A 552 -12.00 31.17 13.00
CA ASN A 552 -10.79 30.88 13.77
C ASN A 552 -11.03 30.93 15.30
N ILE A 553 -12.04 30.18 15.76
CA ILE A 553 -12.50 30.18 17.14
C ILE A 553 -11.51 29.45 18.05
N ASN A 554 -11.09 30.12 19.14
CA ASN A 554 -10.14 29.58 20.11
C ASN A 554 -10.65 28.26 20.73
N GLY A 555 -10.02 27.14 20.35
CA GLY A 555 -10.39 25.80 20.82
C GLY A 555 -11.59 25.17 20.11
N PHE A 556 -11.98 25.66 18.93
CA PHE A 556 -13.11 25.16 18.13
C PHE A 556 -13.25 23.63 18.10
N LEU A 557 -12.18 22.93 17.70
CA LEU A 557 -12.16 21.47 17.58
C LEU A 557 -12.48 20.78 18.92
N TYR A 558 -11.94 21.29 20.04
CA TYR A 558 -12.20 20.74 21.36
C TYR A 558 -13.65 20.98 21.81
N LEU A 559 -14.19 22.19 21.61
CA LEU A 559 -15.59 22.51 21.97
C LEU A 559 -16.59 21.68 21.14
N ARG A 560 -16.32 21.51 19.84
CA ARG A 560 -17.08 20.66 18.92
C ARG A 560 -17.05 19.20 19.36
N GLN A 561 -15.85 18.64 19.56
CA GLN A 561 -15.64 17.26 19.97
C GLN A 561 -16.26 16.97 21.35
N ALA A 562 -16.03 17.83 22.35
CA ALA A 562 -16.60 17.67 23.70
C ALA A 562 -18.15 17.67 23.67
N THR A 563 -18.76 18.55 22.85
CA THR A 563 -20.21 18.57 22.66
C THR A 563 -20.72 17.30 21.97
N MET A 564 -20.04 16.82 20.92
CA MET A 564 -20.38 15.54 20.26
C MET A 564 -20.25 14.35 21.22
N VAL A 565 -19.20 14.29 22.03
CA VAL A 565 -19.01 13.29 23.08
C VAL A 565 -20.15 13.34 24.09
N ALA A 566 -20.50 14.54 24.60
CA ALA A 566 -21.62 14.70 25.53
C ALA A 566 -22.95 14.19 24.94
N LEU A 567 -23.24 14.45 23.67
CA LEU A 567 -24.42 13.95 22.96
C LEU A 567 -24.44 12.41 22.90
N THR A 568 -23.36 11.79 22.43
CA THR A 568 -23.21 10.32 22.40
C THR A 568 -23.25 9.66 23.79
N VAL A 569 -22.93 10.38 24.86
CA VAL A 569 -23.05 9.89 26.24
C VAL A 569 -24.49 10.02 26.75
N THR A 570 -25.25 11.06 26.36
CA THR A 570 -26.67 11.22 26.73
C THR A 570 -27.63 10.30 25.96
N ASP A 571 -27.29 9.97 24.71
CA ASP A 571 -28.17 9.30 23.76
C ASP A 571 -27.38 8.35 22.83
N CYS A 572 -26.83 7.30 23.42
CA CYS A 572 -25.80 6.46 22.81
C CYS A 572 -26.26 5.76 21.51
N ILE A 573 -27.44 5.15 21.50
CA ILE A 573 -27.89 4.29 20.39
C ILE A 573 -28.12 5.06 19.08
N PRO A 574 -29.00 6.09 19.00
CA PRO A 574 -29.30 6.75 17.73
C PRO A 574 -28.13 7.60 17.22
N VAL A 575 -27.35 8.22 18.12
CA VAL A 575 -26.18 9.01 17.72
C VAL A 575 -25.03 8.11 17.26
N ALA A 576 -24.79 6.96 17.91
CA ALA A 576 -23.82 5.99 17.41
C ALA A 576 -24.26 5.44 16.03
N HIS A 577 -25.52 5.06 15.86
CA HIS A 577 -26.03 4.58 14.56
C HIS A 577 -25.86 5.61 13.44
N TYR A 578 -26.16 6.89 13.71
CA TYR A 578 -25.90 7.98 12.76
C TYR A 578 -24.41 8.09 12.42
N LEU A 579 -23.54 8.16 13.43
CA LEU A 579 -22.10 8.30 13.25
C LEU A 579 -21.46 7.10 12.52
N THR A 580 -21.91 5.87 12.80
CA THR A 580 -21.43 4.67 12.09
C THR A 580 -21.91 4.65 10.64
N THR A 581 -23.14 5.08 10.35
CA THR A 581 -23.66 5.20 8.98
C THR A 581 -22.85 6.18 8.15
N GLU A 582 -22.56 7.37 8.71
CA GLU A 582 -21.78 8.41 8.00
C GLU A 582 -20.28 8.11 7.91
N PHE A 583 -19.74 7.23 8.77
CA PHE A 583 -18.39 6.71 8.58
C PHE A 583 -18.24 5.94 7.26
N TYR A 584 -19.26 5.16 6.87
CA TYR A 584 -19.26 4.36 5.65
C TYR A 584 -19.71 5.13 4.39
N SER A 585 -20.44 6.25 4.53
CA SER A 585 -20.94 6.99 3.38
C SER A 585 -19.80 7.67 2.60
N LEU A 586 -19.95 7.75 1.27
CA LEU A 586 -18.83 8.03 0.34
C LEU A 586 -18.28 9.46 0.41
N ASN A 587 -19.02 10.40 1.00
CA ASN A 587 -18.82 11.84 0.81
C ASN A 587 -17.90 12.52 1.85
N TYR A 588 -17.41 11.79 2.85
CA TYR A 588 -16.62 12.36 3.96
C TYR A 588 -15.11 12.27 3.74
N SER A 589 -14.41 13.32 4.16
CA SER A 589 -12.94 13.33 4.19
C SER A 589 -12.38 12.34 5.22
N LEU A 590 -11.14 11.90 5.01
CA LEU A 590 -10.41 11.06 5.98
C LEU A 590 -10.33 11.72 7.36
N ARG A 591 -10.26 13.06 7.43
CA ARG A 591 -10.20 13.80 8.70
C ARG A 591 -11.53 13.72 9.47
N GLN A 592 -12.67 13.85 8.79
CA GLN A 592 -13.99 13.68 9.41
C GLN A 592 -14.21 12.24 9.86
N ARG A 593 -13.80 11.25 9.05
CA ARG A 593 -13.86 9.83 9.45
C ARG A 593 -13.01 9.52 10.69
N LEU A 594 -11.85 10.16 10.85
CA LEU A 594 -11.04 10.03 12.07
C LEU A 594 -11.71 10.70 13.29
N ASP A 595 -12.29 11.89 13.13
CA ASP A 595 -13.00 12.59 14.21
C ASP A 595 -14.24 11.81 14.69
N ILE A 596 -14.99 11.18 13.78
CA ILE A 596 -16.08 10.23 14.12
C ILE A 596 -15.57 9.11 15.03
N LEU A 597 -14.43 8.49 14.68
CA LEU A 597 -13.84 7.41 15.48
C LEU A 597 -13.34 7.90 16.85
N GLU A 598 -12.78 9.11 16.90
CA GLU A 598 -12.27 9.72 18.13
C GLU A 598 -13.41 10.08 19.09
N VAL A 599 -14.49 10.70 18.60
CA VAL A 599 -15.72 10.96 19.38
C VAL A 599 -16.31 9.66 19.95
N LEU A 600 -16.46 8.63 19.12
CA LEU A 600 -16.98 7.33 19.57
C LEU A 600 -16.08 6.70 20.65
N ALA A 601 -14.76 6.82 20.54
CA ALA A 601 -13.81 6.29 21.51
C ALA A 601 -13.69 7.13 22.81
N LEU A 602 -13.95 8.44 22.76
CA LEU A 602 -14.01 9.29 23.95
C LEU A 602 -15.34 9.10 24.71
N ALA A 603 -16.44 8.92 23.99
CA ALA A 603 -17.74 8.56 24.57
C ALA A 603 -17.71 7.17 25.24
N ALA A 604 -17.06 6.19 24.61
CA ALA A 604 -16.70 4.91 25.21
C ALA A 604 -15.99 5.08 26.56
N GLN A 605 -14.95 5.92 26.54
CA GLN A 605 -14.11 6.18 27.70
C GLN A 605 -14.93 6.82 28.84
N GLU A 606 -15.88 7.70 28.54
CA GLU A 606 -16.76 8.28 29.56
C GLU A 606 -17.79 7.26 30.11
N LEU A 607 -18.48 6.51 29.26
CA LEU A 607 -19.47 5.51 29.67
C LEU A 607 -18.87 4.33 30.46
N SER A 608 -17.60 3.99 30.19
CA SER A 608 -16.88 2.89 30.86
C SER A 608 -16.43 3.21 32.29
N LYS A 609 -16.42 4.49 32.71
CA LYS A 609 -15.99 4.90 34.06
C LYS A 609 -16.94 4.32 35.13
N PRO A 610 -16.41 3.84 36.27
CA PRO A 610 -17.25 3.30 37.35
C PRO A 610 -18.12 4.41 37.96
N VAL A 611 -19.40 4.10 38.22
CA VAL A 611 -20.36 5.10 38.73
C VAL A 611 -20.07 5.41 40.19
N THR A 612 -19.31 6.49 40.42
CA THR A 612 -19.11 7.08 41.73
C THR A 612 -20.16 8.16 41.97
N GLU A 613 -21.20 7.85 42.76
CA GLU A 613 -22.27 8.81 43.08
C GLU A 613 -21.79 9.94 44.00
N LYS A 614 -21.18 10.97 43.41
CA LYS A 614 -21.11 12.29 44.04
C LYS A 614 -22.41 13.07 43.77
N LYS A 615 -23.43 12.83 44.59
CA LYS A 615 -24.48 13.83 44.83
C LYS A 615 -23.82 15.06 45.44
N ALA A 616 -23.50 16.04 44.61
CA ALA A 616 -23.04 17.35 45.06
C ALA A 616 -24.23 18.10 45.71
N ALA A 617 -24.41 17.89 47.01
CA ALA A 617 -25.37 18.64 47.79
C ALA A 617 -24.92 20.11 47.89
N THR A 618 -25.74 21.02 47.38
CA THR A 618 -25.51 22.47 47.47
C THR A 618 -25.57 22.91 48.92
N ILE A 619 -24.48 23.44 49.48
CA ILE A 619 -24.48 24.15 50.75
C ILE A 619 -23.82 25.51 50.53
N SER A 620 -24.63 26.56 50.61
CA SER A 620 -24.20 27.95 50.60
C SER A 620 -23.55 28.33 51.95
N SER A 621 -22.61 29.27 51.90
CA SER A 621 -21.90 29.76 53.08
C SER A 621 -22.75 30.73 53.91
N ALA A 622 -22.89 30.47 55.20
CA ALA A 622 -23.35 31.45 56.19
C ALA A 622 -22.67 31.23 57.55
N THR A 623 -22.04 32.28 58.10
CA THR A 623 -21.81 32.44 59.55
C THR A 623 -23.17 32.64 60.25
N THR A 624 -23.34 32.49 61.57
CA THR A 624 -22.53 33.04 62.68
C THR A 624 -22.95 32.40 64.03
N ALA A 625 -22.31 32.82 65.13
CA ALA A 625 -22.74 32.74 66.54
C ALA A 625 -22.28 31.52 67.35
N GLU A 626 -22.22 31.74 68.67
CA GLU A 626 -21.40 31.01 69.65
C GLU A 626 -22.25 30.33 70.73
N SER A 627 -21.71 29.28 71.36
CA SER A 627 -21.85 29.02 72.81
C SER A 627 -20.92 27.90 73.28
N THR A 628 -20.30 28.11 74.44
CA THR A 628 -19.58 27.11 75.27
C THR A 628 -20.48 26.82 76.52
N PRO A 629 -20.12 26.01 77.57
CA PRO A 629 -18.81 25.44 77.93
C PRO A 629 -18.77 24.07 78.67
N TYR A 630 -17.54 23.68 79.08
CA TYR A 630 -17.19 22.82 80.24
C TYR A 630 -17.52 21.28 80.17
N PRO A 631 -16.87 20.42 81.01
CA PRO A 631 -16.27 19.18 80.47
C PRO A 631 -16.42 17.90 81.34
N GLY A 632 -16.70 16.76 80.72
CA GLY A 632 -16.70 15.46 81.41
C GLY A 632 -16.45 14.29 80.45
N ASP A 633 -15.76 13.28 80.98
CA ASP A 633 -15.64 11.90 80.51
C ASP A 633 -15.84 11.63 79.01
N ASN A 634 -14.72 11.56 78.28
CA ASN A 634 -14.62 10.79 77.05
C ASN A 634 -13.39 9.87 77.13
N PRO A 635 -13.55 8.53 77.33
CA PRO A 635 -12.43 7.60 77.55
C PRO A 635 -11.55 7.38 76.31
N VAL A 636 -11.89 7.98 75.17
CA VAL A 636 -11.23 7.81 73.87
C VAL A 636 -9.82 8.40 73.82
N HIS A 637 -9.51 9.41 74.64
CA HIS A 637 -8.27 10.19 74.51
C HIS A 637 -6.99 9.37 74.79
N TRP A 638 -6.98 8.50 75.81
CA TRP A 638 -5.78 7.72 76.15
C TRP A 638 -5.45 6.69 75.07
N GLN A 639 -6.46 6.06 74.46
CA GLN A 639 -6.27 5.12 73.36
C GLN A 639 -5.59 5.81 72.17
N GLN A 640 -6.05 6.99 71.76
CA GLN A 640 -5.43 7.75 70.68
C GLN A 640 -3.96 8.16 70.97
N VAL A 641 -3.61 8.40 72.24
CA VAL A 641 -2.22 8.68 72.65
C VAL A 641 -1.36 7.41 72.64
N VAL A 642 -1.89 6.26 73.05
CA VAL A 642 -1.21 4.97 72.97
C VAL A 642 -1.00 4.55 71.51
N GLU A 643 -2.02 4.67 70.68
CA GLU A 643 -2.00 4.39 69.24
C GLU A 643 -0.88 5.18 68.53
N LYS A 644 -0.80 6.49 68.79
CA LYS A 644 0.29 7.36 68.27
C LYS A 644 1.68 6.97 68.80
N ARG A 645 1.80 6.45 70.03
CA ARG A 645 3.07 5.95 70.61
C ARG A 645 3.49 4.59 70.03
N ILE A 646 2.54 3.73 69.66
CA ILE A 646 2.80 2.47 68.96
C ILE A 646 3.28 2.79 67.53
N GLN A 647 2.52 3.60 66.79
CA GLN A 647 2.83 3.96 65.40
C GLN A 647 4.19 4.66 65.24
N SER A 648 4.59 5.51 66.20
CA SER A 648 5.89 6.20 66.16
C SER A 648 7.10 5.33 66.55
N LYS A 649 6.90 4.17 67.20
CA LYS A 649 7.98 3.24 67.56
C LYS A 649 8.10 2.02 66.62
N THR A 650 7.10 1.71 65.80
CA THR A 650 7.14 0.56 64.89
C THR A 650 7.71 0.91 63.51
N LYS A 651 9.00 0.60 63.27
CA LYS A 651 9.56 0.58 61.90
C LYS A 651 8.88 -0.51 61.06
N ARG A 652 7.97 -0.13 60.17
CA ARG A 652 7.29 -1.05 59.23
C ARG A 652 8.18 -1.31 58.01
N LEU A 653 8.75 -2.51 57.92
CA LEU A 653 9.31 -3.03 56.66
C LEU A 653 8.16 -3.46 55.75
N THR A 654 7.99 -2.78 54.62
CA THR A 654 6.86 -3.00 53.70
C THR A 654 7.07 -4.24 52.82
N LYS A 655 6.66 -5.41 53.30
CA LYS A 655 6.26 -6.49 52.38
C LYS A 655 5.16 -5.93 51.48
N LYS A 656 5.38 -6.00 50.17
CA LYS A 656 4.49 -5.44 49.14
C LYS A 656 3.09 -6.05 49.28
N ALA A 657 2.12 -5.25 49.72
CA ALA A 657 0.76 -5.73 49.92
C ALA A 657 0.15 -6.19 48.59
N VAL A 658 -0.45 -7.39 48.60
CA VAL A 658 -1.38 -7.80 47.55
C VAL A 658 -2.61 -6.91 47.70
N GLN A 659 -2.98 -6.18 46.65
CA GLN A 659 -4.24 -5.45 46.65
C GLN A 659 -5.39 -6.46 46.74
N PRO A 660 -6.38 -6.27 47.63
CA PRO A 660 -7.60 -7.06 47.57
C PRO A 660 -8.29 -6.79 46.22
N VAL A 661 -8.82 -7.84 45.59
CA VAL A 661 -9.51 -7.72 44.30
C VAL A 661 -10.62 -6.69 44.42
N THR A 662 -10.55 -5.63 43.61
CA THR A 662 -11.57 -4.58 43.55
C THR A 662 -12.90 -5.20 43.16
N LYS A 663 -13.90 -5.14 44.04
CA LYS A 663 -15.25 -5.62 43.72
C LYS A 663 -15.76 -4.87 42.49
N ALA A 664 -16.25 -5.65 41.53
CA ALA A 664 -16.89 -5.14 40.32
C ALA A 664 -17.94 -4.08 40.64
N THR A 665 -17.82 -2.89 40.04
CA THR A 665 -18.86 -1.86 40.03
C THR A 665 -19.50 -1.80 38.65
N PRO A 666 -20.82 -1.57 38.56
CA PRO A 666 -21.47 -1.42 37.26
C PRO A 666 -21.01 -0.12 36.58
N ASN A 667 -20.64 -0.22 35.31
CA ASN A 667 -20.44 0.95 34.45
C ASN A 667 -21.71 1.23 33.63
N ARG A 668 -21.79 2.41 33.03
CA ARG A 668 -22.95 2.80 32.19
C ARG A 668 -22.88 2.23 30.78
N TYR A 669 -21.76 1.61 30.41
CA TYR A 669 -21.54 1.08 29.07
C TYR A 669 -22.13 -0.33 28.85
N ALA A 670 -22.03 -1.22 29.85
CA ALA A 670 -22.43 -2.63 29.73
C ALA A 670 -23.79 -2.90 29.05
N PRO A 671 -24.92 -2.23 29.39
CA PRO A 671 -26.21 -2.53 28.76
C PRO A 671 -26.31 -2.09 27.28
N ASN A 672 -25.42 -1.20 26.81
CA ASN A 672 -25.49 -0.65 25.45
C ASN A 672 -24.71 -1.48 24.42
N ILE A 673 -23.90 -2.47 24.85
CA ILE A 673 -23.05 -3.28 23.98
C ILE A 673 -23.86 -4.09 22.97
N CYS A 674 -24.91 -4.77 23.46
CA CYS A 674 -25.64 -5.78 22.68
C CYS A 674 -26.42 -5.24 21.48
N LEU A 675 -26.56 -3.90 21.36
CA LEU A 675 -27.32 -3.23 20.29
C LEU A 675 -26.45 -2.58 19.20
N ILE A 676 -25.12 -2.65 19.31
CA ILE A 676 -24.18 -2.09 18.33
C ILE A 676 -23.67 -3.20 17.36
N HIS A 677 -24.05 -4.45 17.63
CA HIS A 677 -23.46 -5.68 17.10
C HIS A 677 -23.52 -5.85 15.57
N ASP A 678 -24.47 -5.20 14.89
CA ASP A 678 -24.64 -5.30 13.44
C ASP A 678 -23.74 -4.34 12.64
N THR A 679 -23.09 -3.35 13.28
CA THR A 679 -22.24 -2.38 12.58
C THR A 679 -20.77 -2.80 12.61
N PHE A 680 -20.24 -3.16 11.43
CA PHE A 680 -18.98 -3.89 11.23
C PHE A 680 -17.68 -3.05 11.44
N LEU A 681 -17.68 -2.17 12.45
CA LEU A 681 -16.71 -1.09 12.58
C LEU A 681 -15.41 -1.52 13.28
N LEU A 682 -14.64 -2.37 12.59
CA LEU A 682 -13.31 -2.88 13.01
C LEU A 682 -12.31 -1.79 13.46
N VAL A 683 -12.54 -0.54 13.06
CA VAL A 683 -11.72 0.64 13.42
C VAL A 683 -12.29 1.44 14.62
N THR A 684 -13.23 0.89 15.39
CA THR A 684 -13.43 1.28 16.81
C THR A 684 -12.80 0.25 17.75
N THR A 685 -12.94 -1.07 17.48
CA THR A 685 -12.44 -2.16 18.35
C THR A 685 -11.00 -1.99 18.88
N TRP A 686 -10.09 -1.40 18.09
CA TRP A 686 -8.69 -1.14 18.47
C TRP A 686 -8.49 -0.29 19.74
N TYR A 687 -9.24 0.81 19.92
CA TYR A 687 -9.14 1.67 21.12
C TYR A 687 -9.96 1.11 22.29
N TRP A 688 -11.12 0.51 21.99
CA TRP A 688 -12.03 -0.02 22.99
C TRP A 688 -11.43 -1.18 23.80
N MET A 689 -10.75 -2.13 23.14
CA MET A 689 -10.13 -3.29 23.80
C MET A 689 -9.03 -2.90 24.81
N LEU A 690 -8.36 -1.76 24.61
CA LEU A 690 -7.30 -1.29 25.50
C LEU A 690 -7.85 -0.63 26.78
N TYR A 691 -9.04 -0.02 26.73
CA TYR A 691 -9.61 0.72 27.86
C TYR A 691 -10.62 -0.09 28.69
N LEU A 692 -11.38 -1.00 28.07
CA LEU A 692 -12.36 -1.85 28.76
C LEU A 692 -11.72 -2.60 29.95
N PHE A 693 -10.59 -3.24 29.70
CA PHE A 693 -9.94 -4.13 30.67
C PHE A 693 -9.25 -3.42 31.85
N TYR A 694 -9.11 -2.10 31.83
CA TYR A 694 -8.60 -1.37 33.00
C TYR A 694 -9.67 -1.18 34.09
N ASN A 695 -10.97 -1.34 33.78
CA ASN A 695 -12.08 -1.01 34.71
C ASN A 695 -13.28 -1.99 34.70
N ALA A 696 -13.32 -3.02 33.84
CA ALA A 696 -14.52 -3.85 33.63
C ALA A 696 -14.77 -4.95 34.68
N SER A 697 -16.03 -5.39 34.76
CA SER A 697 -16.57 -6.40 35.67
C SER A 697 -16.69 -7.79 35.02
N VAL A 698 -16.93 -8.82 35.85
CA VAL A 698 -16.99 -10.25 35.44
C VAL A 698 -17.91 -10.52 34.24
N ILE A 699 -19.07 -9.87 34.15
CA ILE A 699 -20.04 -10.10 33.07
C ILE A 699 -19.50 -9.64 31.70
N LEU A 700 -18.65 -8.59 31.66
CA LEU A 700 -18.04 -8.13 30.42
C LEU A 700 -16.98 -9.10 29.87
N LEU A 701 -16.47 -10.01 30.71
CA LEU A 701 -15.34 -10.89 30.41
C LEU A 701 -15.66 -11.92 29.32
N GLN A 702 -16.92 -12.37 29.27
CA GLN A 702 -17.39 -13.40 28.34
C GLN A 702 -17.77 -12.83 26.96
N ILE A 703 -18.38 -11.64 26.91
CA ILE A 703 -18.60 -10.91 25.65
C ILE A 703 -17.25 -10.46 25.07
N ALA A 704 -16.31 -10.01 25.90
CA ALA A 704 -14.95 -9.69 25.47
C ALA A 704 -14.21 -10.90 24.86
N ALA A 705 -14.44 -12.13 25.38
CA ALA A 705 -13.93 -13.36 24.78
C ALA A 705 -14.41 -13.52 23.34
N GLN A 706 -15.73 -13.47 23.12
CA GLN A 706 -16.36 -13.59 21.79
C GLN A 706 -15.91 -12.48 20.82
N MET A 707 -15.85 -11.22 21.28
CA MET A 707 -15.35 -10.10 20.47
C MET A 707 -13.89 -10.27 20.06
N GLY A 708 -13.05 -10.84 20.93
CA GLY A 708 -11.65 -11.12 20.60
C GLY A 708 -11.46 -12.31 19.67
N CYS A 709 -12.32 -13.34 19.75
CA CYS A 709 -12.35 -14.43 18.77
C CYS A 709 -12.65 -13.89 17.37
N ALA A 710 -13.77 -13.17 17.22
CA ALA A 710 -14.16 -12.57 15.93
C ALA A 710 -13.11 -11.57 15.39
N LEU A 711 -12.42 -10.85 16.28
CA LEU A 711 -11.30 -9.99 15.89
C LEU A 711 -10.09 -10.80 15.41
N LEU A 712 -9.72 -11.88 16.10
CA LEU A 712 -8.64 -12.80 15.68
C LEU A 712 -8.95 -13.45 14.33
N ASP A 713 -10.17 -13.95 14.13
CA ASP A 713 -10.65 -14.51 12.85
C ASP A 713 -10.47 -13.51 11.69
N PHE A 714 -10.83 -12.24 11.93
CA PHE A 714 -10.60 -11.17 10.96
C PHE A 714 -9.11 -10.91 10.69
N VAL A 715 -8.26 -10.82 11.73
CA VAL A 715 -6.81 -10.65 11.50
C VAL A 715 -6.22 -11.84 10.73
N TRP A 716 -6.80 -13.04 10.90
CA TRP A 716 -6.31 -14.24 10.25
C TRP A 716 -6.45 -14.23 8.73
N ALA A 717 -7.59 -13.75 8.21
CA ALA A 717 -7.75 -13.52 6.77
C ALA A 717 -6.74 -12.49 6.22
N VAL A 718 -6.36 -11.51 7.05
CA VAL A 718 -5.45 -10.39 6.70
C VAL A 718 -3.95 -10.77 6.85
N ARG A 719 -3.65 -11.91 7.47
CA ARG A 719 -2.31 -12.43 7.84
C ARG A 719 -1.22 -12.27 6.77
N TYR A 720 -1.55 -12.54 5.51
CA TYR A 720 -0.60 -12.57 4.38
C TYR A 720 -0.70 -11.37 3.44
N HIS A 721 -1.47 -10.33 3.78
CA HIS A 721 -1.73 -9.19 2.89
C HIS A 721 -0.43 -8.49 2.42
N ALA A 722 -0.40 -8.02 1.17
CA ALA A 722 0.79 -7.43 0.55
C ALA A 722 1.32 -6.23 1.35
N ASP A 723 0.44 -5.33 1.80
CA ASP A 723 0.84 -4.09 2.48
C ASP A 723 1.27 -4.25 3.94
N GLN A 724 2.36 -3.55 4.29
CA GLN A 724 2.94 -3.52 5.63
C GLN A 724 2.07 -2.73 6.63
N TYR A 725 1.28 -1.77 6.17
CA TYR A 725 0.30 -1.02 6.97
C TYR A 725 -0.91 -1.89 7.34
N VAL A 726 -1.38 -2.73 6.42
CA VAL A 726 -2.46 -3.71 6.67
C VAL A 726 -1.96 -4.80 7.63
N ARG A 727 -0.70 -5.23 7.52
CA ARG A 727 0.00 -6.00 8.57
C ARG A 727 0.35 -5.16 9.83
N GLY A 728 -0.20 -3.95 9.98
CA GLY A 728 -0.24 -3.19 11.23
C GLY A 728 -1.18 -3.79 12.28
N VAL A 729 -2.21 -4.52 11.84
CA VAL A 729 -3.24 -5.17 12.70
C VAL A 729 -2.64 -6.20 13.68
N LEU A 730 -1.37 -6.58 13.52
CA LEU A 730 -0.55 -7.24 14.56
C LEU A 730 -0.62 -6.58 15.94
N PHE A 731 -0.85 -5.26 16.03
CA PHE A 731 -1.09 -4.58 17.31
C PHE A 731 -2.36 -5.09 17.98
N ALA A 732 -3.47 -5.23 17.25
CA ALA A 732 -4.74 -5.72 17.79
C ALA A 732 -4.62 -7.15 18.33
N VAL A 733 -3.90 -8.03 17.63
CA VAL A 733 -3.57 -9.39 18.11
C VAL A 733 -2.81 -9.35 19.43
N CYS A 734 -1.79 -8.48 19.53
CA CYS A 734 -1.07 -8.28 20.80
C CYS A 734 -1.99 -7.70 21.89
N SER A 735 -2.89 -6.79 21.57
CA SER A 735 -3.87 -6.24 22.52
C SER A 735 -4.84 -7.29 23.05
N VAL A 736 -5.38 -8.17 22.20
CA VAL A 736 -6.23 -9.31 22.63
C VAL A 736 -5.50 -10.20 23.64
N PHE A 737 -4.25 -10.59 23.34
CA PHE A 737 -3.44 -11.41 24.25
C PHE A 737 -2.98 -10.70 25.53
N LEU A 738 -2.98 -9.37 25.56
CA LEU A 738 -2.64 -8.57 26.74
C LEU A 738 -3.86 -8.19 27.58
N SER A 739 -5.06 -8.22 26.99
CA SER A 739 -6.31 -7.85 27.67
C SER A 739 -7.02 -9.06 28.26
N MET A 740 -7.07 -10.19 27.56
CA MET A 740 -7.86 -11.36 27.99
C MET A 740 -7.32 -12.06 29.26
N PRO A 741 -8.22 -12.62 30.09
CA PRO A 741 -7.83 -13.54 31.16
C PRO A 741 -7.31 -14.85 30.54
N SER A 742 -6.24 -15.41 31.11
CA SER A 742 -5.64 -16.65 30.59
C SER A 742 -6.46 -17.93 30.79
N GLN A 743 -7.66 -17.82 31.38
CA GLN A 743 -8.65 -18.92 31.47
C GLN A 743 -9.45 -19.03 30.17
N ASN A 744 -10.24 -18.02 29.82
CA ASN A 744 -11.01 -17.97 28.56
C ASN A 744 -10.10 -18.13 27.33
N LEU A 745 -8.90 -17.53 27.37
CA LEU A 745 -7.92 -17.63 26.27
C LEU A 745 -7.48 -19.08 25.95
N LEU A 746 -7.54 -19.99 26.92
CA LEU A 746 -7.23 -21.41 26.72
C LEU A 746 -8.44 -22.25 26.30
N VAL A 747 -9.65 -21.86 26.73
CA VAL A 747 -10.89 -22.59 26.44
C VAL A 747 -11.43 -22.26 25.05
N ASP A 748 -11.51 -20.96 24.72
CA ASP A 748 -12.19 -20.49 23.50
C ASP A 748 -11.26 -20.37 22.29
N ILE A 749 -9.96 -20.15 22.52
CA ILE A 749 -8.97 -19.74 21.49
C ILE A 749 -7.81 -20.75 21.34
N GLY A 750 -7.86 -21.89 22.05
CA GLY A 750 -6.75 -22.85 22.21
C GLY A 750 -5.95 -23.20 20.94
N ASP A 751 -6.63 -23.64 19.87
CA ASP A 751 -5.97 -24.01 18.60
C ASP A 751 -5.33 -22.79 17.91
N GLN A 752 -6.09 -21.70 17.79
CA GLN A 752 -5.60 -20.44 17.20
C GLN A 752 -4.44 -19.83 17.99
N LEU A 753 -4.35 -20.07 19.31
CA LEU A 753 -3.27 -19.58 20.15
C LEU A 753 -1.91 -20.18 19.76
N PHE A 754 -1.83 -21.48 19.44
CA PHE A 754 -0.57 -22.10 19.02
C PHE A 754 -0.15 -21.67 17.61
N GLU A 755 -1.11 -21.44 16.71
CA GLU A 755 -0.83 -20.94 15.37
C GLU A 755 -0.47 -19.44 15.34
N THR A 756 -1.16 -18.60 16.12
CA THR A 756 -0.83 -17.17 16.28
C THR A 756 0.55 -17.01 16.92
N ARG A 757 0.89 -17.86 17.91
CA ARG A 757 2.24 -17.94 18.50
C ARG A 757 3.31 -18.25 17.45
N SER A 758 3.13 -19.29 16.62
CA SER A 758 4.12 -19.65 15.60
C SER A 758 4.25 -18.59 14.51
N TRP A 759 3.16 -17.90 14.17
CA TRP A 759 3.15 -16.76 13.26
C TRP A 759 3.86 -15.52 13.81
N LEU A 760 3.58 -15.13 15.05
CA LEU A 760 4.24 -14.01 15.73
C LEU A 760 5.75 -14.27 15.88
N ALA A 761 6.16 -15.52 16.11
CA ALA A 761 7.55 -15.93 16.10
C ALA A 761 8.20 -15.87 14.69
N ALA A 762 7.44 -16.14 13.63
CA ALA A 762 7.92 -16.02 12.25
C ALA A 762 8.07 -14.56 11.79
N ILE A 763 7.28 -13.61 12.33
CA ILE A 763 7.39 -12.18 12.01
C ILE A 763 8.48 -11.52 12.88
N TYR A 764 9.73 -11.88 12.55
CA TYR A 764 10.96 -11.35 13.15
C TYR A 764 11.17 -9.85 12.84
N CYS A 765 10.44 -8.93 13.48
CA CYS A 765 10.75 -7.49 13.39
C CYS A 765 10.19 -6.52 14.45
N ARG A 766 9.24 -6.89 15.33
CA ARG A 766 8.61 -5.94 16.28
C ARG A 766 8.83 -6.33 17.74
N SER A 767 9.47 -5.44 18.51
CA SER A 767 9.72 -5.60 19.96
C SER A 767 8.45 -5.87 20.76
N LEU A 768 7.33 -5.26 20.38
CA LEU A 768 6.02 -5.44 21.00
C LEU A 768 5.50 -6.89 20.88
N ALA A 769 5.78 -7.57 19.77
CA ALA A 769 5.38 -8.98 19.57
C ALA A 769 6.23 -9.92 20.44
N VAL A 770 7.52 -9.60 20.64
CA VAL A 770 8.37 -10.34 21.59
C VAL A 770 7.89 -10.12 23.03
N GLN A 771 7.47 -8.91 23.38
CA GLN A 771 6.92 -8.59 24.70
C GLN A 771 5.58 -9.30 24.96
N SER A 772 4.65 -9.30 23.99
CA SER A 772 3.36 -10.02 24.15
C SER A 772 3.58 -11.53 24.23
N LEU A 773 4.45 -12.13 23.41
CA LEU A 773 4.82 -13.54 23.52
C LEU A 773 5.43 -13.88 24.89
N VAL A 774 6.33 -13.05 25.44
CA VAL A 774 6.92 -13.26 26.77
C VAL A 774 5.91 -13.10 27.91
N LEU A 775 4.89 -12.24 27.76
CA LEU A 775 3.81 -12.08 28.74
C LEU A 775 2.81 -13.24 28.67
N LEU A 776 2.50 -13.73 27.47
CA LEU A 776 1.68 -14.92 27.23
C LEU A 776 2.36 -16.17 27.79
N ASP A 777 3.67 -16.33 27.56
CA ASP A 777 4.46 -17.43 28.15
C ASP A 777 4.46 -17.40 29.69
N LYS A 778 4.39 -16.20 30.30
CA LYS A 778 4.30 -16.03 31.76
C LYS A 778 2.89 -16.28 32.29
N SER A 779 1.83 -15.85 31.59
CA SER A 779 0.45 -16.08 32.03
C SER A 779 0.05 -17.56 31.92
N LEU A 780 0.49 -18.27 30.87
CA LEU A 780 0.33 -19.72 30.74
C LEU A 780 1.10 -20.48 31.81
N LYS A 781 2.39 -20.16 32.03
CA LYS A 781 3.20 -20.83 33.08
C LYS A 781 2.65 -20.60 34.48
N LYS A 782 1.94 -19.49 34.72
CA LYS A 782 1.27 -19.25 36.00
C LYS A 782 -0.01 -20.09 36.16
N GLN A 783 -0.87 -20.19 35.12
CA GLN A 783 -2.05 -21.07 35.16
C GLN A 783 -1.64 -22.54 35.37
N LEU A 784 -0.58 -22.99 34.70
CA LEU A 784 -0.01 -24.34 34.85
C LEU A 784 0.64 -24.60 36.24
N GLN A 785 0.68 -23.61 37.13
CA GLN A 785 1.26 -23.72 38.48
C GLN A 785 0.23 -23.54 39.61
N ASP A 786 -0.99 -23.09 39.33
CA ASP A 786 -2.09 -22.94 40.32
C ASP A 786 -3.34 -23.75 39.89
N PRO A 787 -3.42 -25.08 40.14
CA PRO A 787 -4.53 -25.92 39.67
C PRO A 787 -5.83 -25.81 40.49
N GLN A 788 -5.93 -24.91 41.48
CA GLN A 788 -7.04 -24.89 42.44
C GLN A 788 -7.62 -23.49 42.71
N ALA A 789 -8.59 -23.09 41.90
CA ALA A 789 -9.71 -22.24 42.28
C ALA A 789 -10.94 -22.69 41.45
N PRO A 790 -12.17 -22.66 42.00
CA PRO A 790 -13.22 -23.56 41.54
C PRO A 790 -13.96 -23.09 40.27
N THR A 791 -14.53 -24.08 39.58
CA THR A 791 -15.74 -23.90 38.77
C THR A 791 -16.83 -23.25 39.63
N VAL A 792 -17.33 -22.09 39.19
CA VAL A 792 -18.56 -21.50 39.73
C VAL A 792 -19.68 -21.86 38.76
N GLU A 793 -20.78 -22.38 39.30
CA GLU A 793 -21.91 -22.91 38.53
C GLU A 793 -22.86 -21.79 38.08
N THR A 794 -23.49 -22.01 36.92
CA THR A 794 -24.60 -21.25 36.29
C THR A 794 -24.40 -19.74 36.06
#